data_AF-A0A0B3YAB1-F1
#
_entry.id   AF-A0A0B3YAB1-F1
#
_cell.length_a   1.000
_cell.length_b   1.000
_cell.length_c   1.000
_cell.angle_alpha   90.00
_cell.angle_beta   90.00
_cell.angle_gamma   90.00
#
_symmetry.space_group_name_H-M   'P 1'
#
loop_
_entity.id
_entity.type
_entity.pdbx_description
1 polymer ?
#
loop_
_entity_poly.entity_id
_entity_poly.type
_entity_poly.pdbx_seq_one_letter_code
_entity_poly.pdbx_strand_id
1 'polypeptide(L)'
;MKKRTLIYAAVAAALPFVASASKVHAPLDTSSHRIAEINLTDNVVNPPANSLFQMALDQLQTTFPSSTLRTANGHLDSVFGIAIDVSGTSPEQMGYDFISRHSALLGGLSDGDFVFNPHRSKAALGGHLVRFDQVIDGVKIRDRGVGLLIDESQVVRALFADTAINTPIANSQVLSANSAISVATADLASYKRALPIEALDVLNPAFSQIEKSLGIFAKPLPQKVVVQDDNKLKLAWKFFYYSSNPFGVFEYVIDAQSGDILARNDRVKTILPSGENEVTQTGQVGLVQQTADYFPTFPPITPSMQSECLIEDDAGGYTGKPKGMERINLRKFDDSNLVTGVEGLLTGKHALIESAMLTKGPFPQAVTGTYHFSEDAAIEARPVEDDHVTPSTAHHIDGISQFIYITTLLEYLDYLHKDGDDVHSRGVGDGSFPNSYPNEAVPLTGVVHIPNVLDPPDNPADPEFMAKLLGLDNAFAVPLSQEIAGEEVVVNPTAYGHGYLFNNLAMDFSVPIHEGTHATITPIAGFEGEPEGGALNEGQADLWAYTVGETPDLGTYPVNSCDLRKFLREQGVNPDSFEFIRSAQSQIRYSQLGTRDNAFEVHRDGEIYAGAMWDLRELMVALQPRQDFVRPDPVTGDPTQETSLGKETWERIFLGSMYVLGISAPDTFVRARDAVLIADAALYPTDPLDLTSPGRHHALIERVFAARELGANAKAPLGGRQTISTAVSEFTATQAKPSTPDAIDAHIISDDAIEITWETVPDAFAYQLLKRKKGSSARLFTGVPTREYFDGDLTFSGFTHVEFIVGDNRYIDKGQGLGRGAGQGIDSFDYEYVVRAISLNPNQQVGFSNMSGIASTGLNTVDVSDQVDYKVGNVNYNNGIFAFDIALINTGDERIYGPVDFDITHISNGSITVLNADNGGTGKNGDIARFRFDQSLDVDRTSALRYLKFDNPNGKLFTFQARISGYEAGASSTGRGETPTFDTSEPKEQSVVYHNIEEHSGVVLIGAADEALVDGVDYVDIPFTALPSASSVVATLSADVEVVAVPDLDFELLDAEGNIMASSGNLGSNEQVGGGIVPGETYRVRVNGWANGPTSYRVVIEQFVSDINDANVDQNGNATTGTVTFEFNPVTGKVMPLNLLN
;
A
#
# COMPACT_ATOMS: atom_id res chain seq x y z
N MET A 1 -48.39 -13.71 -52.66
CA MET A 1 -47.60 -12.55 -53.14
C MET A 1 -48.51 -11.32 -53.14
N LYS A 2 -48.08 -10.23 -52.49
CA LYS A 2 -48.71 -8.88 -52.37
C LYS A 2 -50.05 -8.81 -51.61
N LYS A 3 -50.36 -7.76 -50.85
CA LYS A 3 -49.67 -6.74 -50.02
C LYS A 3 -50.82 -5.87 -49.48
N ARG A 4 -50.66 -5.34 -48.26
CA ARG A 4 -51.19 -4.06 -47.76
C ARG A 4 -52.67 -4.02 -47.32
N THR A 5 -52.91 -4.00 -46.00
CA THR A 5 -53.05 -2.83 -45.07
C THR A 5 -54.42 -2.13 -45.22
N LEU A 6 -55.12 -1.61 -44.21
CA LEU A 6 -54.80 -1.15 -42.84
C LEU A 6 -56.16 -0.78 -42.22
N ILE A 7 -56.54 -1.15 -40.99
CA ILE A 7 -57.65 -0.49 -40.25
C ILE A 7 -57.57 -0.74 -38.70
N TYR A 8 -57.76 0.36 -37.93
CA TYR A 8 -58.29 0.63 -36.55
C TYR A 8 -57.64 0.15 -35.22
N ALA A 9 -57.17 1.15 -34.45
CA ALA A 9 -57.69 1.73 -33.19
C ALA A 9 -58.16 0.89 -31.95
N ALA A 10 -57.71 1.41 -30.79
CA ALA A 10 -58.36 1.57 -29.48
C ALA A 10 -58.28 0.47 -28.37
N VAL A 11 -57.47 0.78 -27.35
CA VAL A 11 -57.62 0.69 -25.87
C VAL A 11 -58.48 -0.45 -25.25
N ALA A 12 -57.87 -1.32 -24.44
CA ALA A 12 -58.16 -1.52 -22.99
C ALA A 12 -57.70 -2.91 -22.45
N ALA A 13 -56.79 -2.86 -21.46
CA ALA A 13 -56.60 -3.70 -20.26
C ALA A 13 -56.87 -5.24 -20.26
N ALA A 14 -55.81 -6.03 -19.95
CA ALA A 14 -55.71 -6.99 -18.82
C ALA A 14 -54.60 -8.05 -19.06
N LEU A 15 -53.76 -8.26 -18.03
CA LEU A 15 -52.66 -9.25 -17.81
C LEU A 15 -53.09 -10.74 -17.94
N PRO A 16 -52.23 -11.80 -17.83
CA PRO A 16 -50.77 -12.00 -18.03
C PRO A 16 -50.33 -13.37 -18.67
N PHE A 17 -49.01 -13.52 -18.89
CA PHE A 17 -48.13 -14.73 -18.79
C PHE A 17 -47.73 -15.64 -20.00
N VAL A 18 -46.39 -15.76 -20.13
CA VAL A 18 -45.44 -16.78 -20.69
C VAL A 18 -45.08 -16.85 -22.19
N ALA A 19 -43.95 -16.18 -22.49
CA ALA A 19 -42.70 -16.61 -23.15
C ALA A 19 -42.64 -17.44 -24.46
N SER A 20 -41.91 -16.89 -25.45
CA SER A 20 -40.70 -17.44 -26.12
C SER A 20 -40.25 -16.43 -27.21
N ALA A 21 -39.20 -15.64 -26.96
CA ALA A 21 -37.79 -15.87 -27.29
C ALA A 21 -37.46 -15.78 -28.81
N SER A 22 -36.71 -14.73 -29.22
CA SER A 22 -35.28 -14.86 -29.60
C SER A 22 -34.75 -13.78 -30.59
N LYS A 23 -33.49 -13.37 -30.33
CA LYS A 23 -32.49 -12.53 -31.06
C LYS A 23 -32.36 -11.10 -30.51
N VAL A 24 -31.54 -10.83 -29.48
CA VAL A 24 -30.05 -10.83 -29.38
C VAL A 24 -29.37 -9.86 -30.36
N HIS A 25 -28.79 -8.79 -29.79
CA HIS A 25 -27.45 -8.16 -29.96
C HIS A 25 -27.51 -6.87 -29.11
N ALA A 26 -26.57 -6.44 -28.29
CA ALA A 26 -25.42 -6.95 -27.53
C ALA A 26 -25.08 -5.76 -26.57
N PRO A 27 -24.38 -5.98 -25.45
CA PRO A 27 -24.02 -4.94 -24.49
C PRO A 27 -22.96 -4.00 -25.11
N LEU A 28 -23.10 -2.68 -24.92
CA LEU A 28 -21.98 -1.76 -25.11
C LEU A 28 -21.12 -1.81 -23.84
N ASP A 29 -20.33 -2.88 -23.78
CA ASP A 29 -18.96 -2.94 -23.27
C ASP A 29 -18.31 -1.55 -23.06
N THR A 30 -18.07 -1.15 -21.80
CA THR A 30 -17.39 0.11 -21.46
C THR A 30 -15.89 -0.06 -21.17
N SER A 31 -15.32 -1.26 -21.33
CA SER A 31 -13.87 -1.48 -21.27
C SER A 31 -13.22 -1.48 -22.67
N SER A 32 -13.94 -1.79 -23.76
CA SER A 32 -13.38 -1.68 -25.14
C SER A 32 -13.40 -0.28 -25.75
N HIS A 33 -13.64 0.75 -24.96
CA HIS A 33 -14.08 2.05 -25.47
C HIS A 33 -13.26 3.26 -25.07
N ARG A 34 -12.31 3.09 -24.16
CA ARG A 34 -11.30 4.10 -23.85
C ARG A 34 -10.07 3.87 -24.72
N ILE A 35 -9.51 4.95 -25.22
CA ILE A 35 -8.24 4.87 -25.92
C ILE A 35 -7.19 4.53 -24.86
N ALA A 36 -6.46 3.42 -25.03
CA ALA A 36 -5.52 2.91 -24.04
C ALA A 36 -4.45 3.96 -23.68
N GLU A 37 -4.14 4.00 -22.37
CA GLU A 37 -3.14 4.90 -21.81
C GLU A 37 -1.73 4.44 -22.19
N ILE A 38 -0.81 5.41 -22.30
CA ILE A 38 0.61 5.15 -22.55
C ILE A 38 1.36 5.83 -21.41
N ASN A 39 2.15 5.05 -20.66
CA ASN A 39 2.85 5.50 -19.44
C ASN A 39 4.37 5.53 -19.64
N LEU A 40 5.01 6.50 -18.99
CA LEU A 40 6.47 6.71 -18.99
C LEU A 40 7.13 5.93 -17.85
N THR A 41 8.36 5.44 -18.06
CA THR A 41 9.20 4.81 -17.02
C THR A 41 10.28 5.77 -16.52
N ASP A 42 10.32 6.04 -15.21
CA ASP A 42 11.27 6.96 -14.56
C ASP A 42 12.27 6.20 -13.67
N ASN A 43 13.50 5.94 -14.15
CA ASN A 43 14.57 5.30 -13.35
C ASN A 43 15.96 5.90 -13.66
N VAL A 44 16.28 7.12 -13.21
CA VAL A 44 17.68 7.60 -13.28
C VAL A 44 18.51 6.94 -12.18
N VAL A 45 19.59 6.26 -12.55
CA VAL A 45 20.69 5.97 -11.61
C VAL A 45 21.78 7.01 -11.83
N ASN A 46 22.00 7.87 -10.83
CA ASN A 46 23.13 8.79 -10.85
C ASN A 46 24.45 8.00 -10.83
N PRO A 47 25.46 8.39 -11.64
CA PRO A 47 26.79 7.79 -11.56
C PRO A 47 27.38 7.98 -10.16
N PRO A 48 28.30 7.14 -9.66
CA PRO A 48 28.88 7.30 -8.33
C PRO A 48 29.41 8.73 -8.08
N ALA A 49 29.16 9.25 -6.89
CA ALA A 49 29.57 10.60 -6.52
C ALA A 49 31.10 10.79 -6.65
N ASN A 50 31.50 11.90 -7.27
CA ASN A 50 32.91 12.22 -7.48
C ASN A 50 33.59 12.75 -6.21
N SER A 51 34.91 12.92 -6.23
CA SER A 51 35.68 13.37 -5.06
C SER A 51 35.31 14.77 -4.57
N LEU A 52 34.86 15.67 -5.44
CA LEU A 52 34.42 17.02 -5.04
C LEU A 52 33.09 16.95 -4.27
N PHE A 53 32.21 16.03 -4.67
CA PHE A 53 30.95 15.77 -3.97
C PHE A 53 31.21 15.22 -2.56
N GLN A 54 32.08 14.21 -2.45
CA GLN A 54 32.45 13.63 -1.16
C GLN A 54 33.11 14.65 -0.22
N MET A 55 33.98 15.52 -0.75
CA MET A 55 34.56 16.61 0.04
C MET A 55 33.50 17.61 0.56
N ALA A 56 32.46 17.88 -0.24
CA ALA A 56 31.38 18.77 0.19
C ALA A 56 30.52 18.13 1.28
N LEU A 57 30.22 16.82 1.17
CA LEU A 57 29.54 16.05 2.22
C LEU A 57 30.37 15.99 3.51
N ASP A 58 31.66 15.67 3.41
CA ASP A 58 32.58 15.63 4.56
C ASP A 58 32.65 16.99 5.26
N GLN A 59 32.69 18.09 4.49
CA GLN A 59 32.67 19.45 5.02
C GLN A 59 31.35 19.76 5.73
N LEU A 60 30.23 19.33 5.18
CA LEU A 60 28.90 19.49 5.79
C LEU A 60 28.84 18.74 7.12
N GLN A 61 29.23 17.46 7.16
CA GLN A 61 29.27 16.65 8.38
C GLN A 61 30.28 17.18 9.41
N THR A 62 31.41 17.73 8.97
CA THR A 62 32.37 18.38 9.88
C THR A 62 31.77 19.63 10.52
N THR A 63 30.96 20.38 9.76
CA THR A 63 30.29 21.60 10.24
C THR A 63 29.14 21.26 11.18
N PHE A 64 28.38 20.21 10.86
CA PHE A 64 27.22 19.74 11.61
C PHE A 64 27.39 18.27 11.99
N PRO A 65 28.24 17.95 12.98
CA PRO A 65 28.57 16.57 13.34
C PRO A 65 27.39 15.77 13.89
N SER A 66 26.35 16.45 14.37
CA SER A 66 25.09 15.86 14.84
C SER A 66 24.01 15.80 13.76
N SER A 67 24.29 16.25 12.54
CA SER A 67 23.32 16.19 11.45
C SER A 67 23.08 14.75 11.01
N THR A 68 21.84 14.46 10.62
CA THR A 68 21.53 13.20 9.94
C THR A 68 21.72 13.43 8.45
N LEU A 69 22.68 12.74 7.85
CA LEU A 69 22.97 12.78 6.42
C LEU A 69 22.61 11.43 5.80
N ARG A 70 21.83 11.45 4.72
CA ARG A 70 21.57 10.27 3.88
C ARG A 70 22.15 10.46 2.49
N THR A 71 22.62 9.35 1.93
CA THR A 71 23.15 9.32 0.58
C THR A 71 22.63 8.13 -0.22
N ALA A 72 22.45 8.34 -1.51
CA ALA A 72 22.13 7.32 -2.51
C ALA A 72 23.25 7.30 -3.57
N ASN A 73 23.93 6.17 -3.75
CA ASN A 73 25.13 6.06 -4.60
C ASN A 73 26.21 7.14 -4.32
N GLY A 74 26.31 7.57 -3.06
CA GLY A 74 27.24 8.62 -2.61
C GLY A 74 26.78 10.05 -2.89
N HIS A 75 25.62 10.25 -3.55
CA HIS A 75 24.99 11.56 -3.71
C HIS A 75 24.11 11.89 -2.51
N LEU A 76 23.96 13.18 -2.21
CA LEU A 76 23.06 13.69 -1.18
C LEU A 76 21.62 13.31 -1.53
N ASP A 77 20.96 12.67 -0.58
CA ASP A 77 19.54 12.33 -0.64
C ASP A 77 18.74 13.28 0.25
N SER A 78 19.05 13.27 1.55
CA SER A 78 18.49 14.17 2.53
C SER A 78 19.50 14.55 3.60
N VAL A 79 19.32 15.73 4.19
CA VAL A 79 20.07 16.16 5.38
C VAL A 79 19.22 17.05 6.28
N PHE A 80 19.30 16.82 7.59
CA PHE A 80 18.63 17.64 8.60
C PHE A 80 19.43 17.68 9.92
N GLY A 81 19.04 18.58 10.84
CA GLY A 81 19.89 18.93 11.99
C GLY A 81 21.03 19.86 11.58
N ILE A 82 20.77 20.71 10.58
CA ILE A 82 21.70 21.69 10.03
C ILE A 82 21.16 23.11 10.26
N ALA A 83 22.06 24.09 10.15
CA ALA A 83 21.70 25.51 10.22
C ALA A 83 22.55 26.30 9.21
N ILE A 84 22.01 26.54 8.02
CA ILE A 84 22.70 27.26 6.94
C ILE A 84 21.97 28.56 6.64
N ASP A 85 22.61 29.70 6.92
CA ASP A 85 22.06 31.02 6.62
C ASP A 85 21.82 31.18 5.11
N VAL A 86 20.68 31.78 4.74
CA VAL A 86 20.29 32.22 3.40
C VAL A 86 19.83 33.68 3.41
N SER A 87 19.80 34.32 2.25
CA SER A 87 19.36 35.70 2.10
C SER A 87 18.32 35.86 1.00
N GLY A 88 17.25 36.61 1.29
CA GLY A 88 16.22 36.90 0.30
C GLY A 88 15.04 37.70 0.85
N THR A 89 14.24 38.29 -0.05
CA THR A 89 12.97 38.96 0.29
C THR A 89 11.74 38.10 0.00
N SER A 90 11.93 36.93 -0.62
CA SER A 90 10.90 35.91 -0.85
C SER A 90 11.49 34.51 -0.63
N PRO A 91 10.66 33.48 -0.36
CA PRO A 91 11.14 32.10 -0.22
C PRO A 91 11.87 31.61 -1.47
N GLU A 92 11.40 32.00 -2.66
CA GLU A 92 12.08 31.75 -3.94
C GLU A 92 13.52 32.30 -3.95
N GLN A 93 13.72 33.57 -3.54
CA GLN A 93 15.04 34.19 -3.52
C GLN A 93 15.98 33.52 -2.51
N MET A 94 15.46 33.15 -1.33
CA MET A 94 16.23 32.44 -0.31
C MET A 94 16.69 31.07 -0.83
N GLY A 95 15.84 30.36 -1.56
CA GLY A 95 16.16 29.08 -2.16
C GLY A 95 17.24 29.15 -3.26
N TYR A 96 17.17 30.14 -4.15
CA TYR A 96 18.24 30.36 -5.14
C TYR A 96 19.56 30.78 -4.48
N ASP A 97 19.51 31.59 -3.41
CA ASP A 97 20.72 31.93 -2.65
C ASP A 97 21.39 30.68 -2.05
N PHE A 98 20.60 29.69 -1.58
CA PHE A 98 21.14 28.39 -1.17
C PHE A 98 21.81 27.65 -2.33
N ILE A 99 21.08 27.45 -3.44
CA ILE A 99 21.56 26.69 -4.62
C ILE A 99 22.88 27.29 -5.14
N SER A 100 22.96 28.61 -5.29
CA SER A 100 24.14 29.29 -5.82
C SER A 100 25.40 29.10 -4.96
N ARG A 101 25.26 29.03 -3.63
CA ARG A 101 26.38 28.87 -2.69
C ARG A 101 26.77 27.41 -2.46
N HIS A 102 25.83 26.48 -2.67
CA HIS A 102 25.97 25.07 -2.32
C HIS A 102 25.85 24.11 -3.51
N SER A 103 26.06 24.59 -4.74
CA SER A 103 26.04 23.79 -5.99
C SER A 103 26.87 22.50 -5.92
N ALA A 104 28.00 22.48 -5.19
CA ALA A 104 28.80 21.28 -5.01
C ALA A 104 28.07 20.14 -4.27
N LEU A 105 27.16 20.46 -3.33
CA LEU A 105 26.29 19.49 -2.65
C LEU A 105 25.18 18.96 -3.59
N LEU A 106 24.94 19.65 -4.70
CA LEU A 106 23.91 19.35 -5.71
C LEU A 106 24.54 18.85 -7.03
N GLY A 107 25.73 18.26 -6.97
CA GLY A 107 26.36 17.67 -8.16
C GLY A 107 26.92 18.69 -9.17
N GLY A 108 27.05 19.95 -8.77
CA GLY A 108 27.49 21.06 -9.62
C GLY A 108 26.34 21.80 -10.33
N LEU A 109 25.09 21.44 -10.05
CA LEU A 109 23.90 22.13 -10.58
C LEU A 109 23.81 23.56 -10.03
N SER A 110 23.31 24.47 -10.85
CA SER A 110 23.25 25.91 -10.63
C SER A 110 21.80 26.44 -10.70
N ASP A 111 21.59 27.71 -10.38
CA ASP A 111 20.27 28.35 -10.42
C ASP A 111 19.53 28.16 -11.75
N GLY A 112 20.26 28.07 -12.87
CA GLY A 112 19.68 27.87 -14.21
C GLY A 112 19.11 26.47 -14.45
N ASP A 113 19.45 25.51 -13.57
CA ASP A 113 19.01 24.12 -13.63
C ASP A 113 17.75 23.88 -12.77
N PHE A 114 17.18 24.94 -12.18
CA PHE A 114 16.02 24.87 -11.29
C PHE A 114 14.98 25.95 -11.59
N VAL A 115 13.70 25.62 -11.38
CA VAL A 115 12.58 26.57 -11.40
C VAL A 115 11.76 26.42 -10.13
N PHE A 116 11.46 27.54 -9.48
CA PHE A 116 10.64 27.58 -8.27
C PHE A 116 9.23 27.04 -8.54
N ASN A 117 8.75 26.15 -7.68
CA ASN A 117 7.42 25.57 -7.74
C ASN A 117 6.52 26.23 -6.68
N PRO A 118 5.69 27.24 -7.05
CA PRO A 118 4.86 27.95 -6.08
C PRO A 118 3.70 27.10 -5.51
N HIS A 119 3.36 25.99 -6.16
CA HIS A 119 2.25 25.13 -5.76
C HIS A 119 2.67 24.15 -4.66
N ARG A 120 3.88 23.60 -4.75
CA ARG A 120 4.49 22.77 -3.70
C ARG A 120 5.24 23.56 -2.63
N SER A 121 5.48 24.86 -2.87
CA SER A 121 6.06 25.75 -1.85
C SER A 121 4.98 26.38 -0.97
N LYS A 122 5.04 26.16 0.35
CA LYS A 122 4.03 26.65 1.31
C LYS A 122 4.69 27.29 2.53
N ALA A 123 4.01 28.24 3.15
CA ALA A 123 4.34 28.67 4.50
C ALA A 123 3.78 27.62 5.47
N ALA A 124 4.67 26.98 6.23
CA ALA A 124 4.33 25.94 7.19
C ALA A 124 5.49 25.75 8.17
N LEU A 125 5.24 25.06 9.29
CA LEU A 125 6.21 24.71 10.34
C LEU A 125 6.97 25.92 10.91
N GLY A 126 6.33 27.11 10.93
CA GLY A 126 6.96 28.35 11.40
C GLY A 126 7.97 28.97 10.43
N GLY A 127 7.95 28.55 9.16
CA GLY A 127 8.83 29.07 8.10
C GLY A 127 8.25 28.83 6.71
N HIS A 128 9.12 28.41 5.79
CA HIS A 128 8.82 28.16 4.40
C HIS A 128 9.35 26.79 3.97
N LEU A 129 8.45 25.94 3.51
CA LEU A 129 8.77 24.77 2.71
C LEU A 129 8.87 25.23 1.26
N VAL A 130 10.04 25.04 0.66
CA VAL A 130 10.37 25.56 -0.66
C VAL A 130 10.74 24.41 -1.57
N ARG A 131 10.05 24.33 -2.72
CA ARG A 131 10.28 23.32 -3.75
C ARG A 131 10.79 23.99 -5.04
N PHE A 132 11.86 23.45 -5.59
CA PHE A 132 12.32 23.73 -6.94
C PHE A 132 12.20 22.47 -7.78
N ASP A 133 11.59 22.57 -8.96
CA ASP A 133 11.62 21.54 -9.97
C ASP A 133 12.94 21.68 -10.76
N GLN A 134 13.62 20.58 -11.04
CA GLN A 134 14.80 20.60 -11.92
C GLN A 134 14.36 20.88 -13.35
N VAL A 135 15.12 21.71 -14.07
CA VAL A 135 14.91 22.00 -15.48
C VAL A 135 16.18 21.76 -16.27
N ILE A 136 16.03 21.45 -17.55
CA ILE A 136 17.12 21.53 -18.53
C ILE A 136 16.61 22.33 -19.73
N ASP A 137 17.39 23.32 -20.15
CA ASP A 137 17.03 24.27 -21.22
C ASP A 137 15.66 24.94 -21.00
N GLY A 138 15.29 25.20 -19.74
CA GLY A 138 14.02 25.82 -19.35
C GLY A 138 12.81 24.88 -19.36
N VAL A 139 13.04 23.57 -19.45
CA VAL A 139 11.98 22.55 -19.49
C VAL A 139 12.08 21.65 -18.26
N LYS A 140 10.97 21.50 -17.51
CA LYS A 140 10.90 20.69 -16.29
C LYS A 140 11.22 19.23 -16.57
N ILE A 141 12.08 18.65 -15.74
CA ILE A 141 12.25 17.21 -15.58
C ILE A 141 11.16 16.75 -14.61
N ARG A 142 10.41 15.72 -15.01
CA ARG A 142 9.38 15.13 -14.17
C ARG A 142 9.94 14.64 -12.83
N ASP A 143 9.27 14.96 -11.73
CA ASP A 143 9.49 14.49 -10.35
C ASP A 143 10.90 14.72 -9.73
N ARG A 144 11.78 15.51 -10.38
CA ARG A 144 13.14 15.84 -9.90
C ARG A 144 13.29 17.27 -9.42
N GLY A 145 14.15 17.50 -8.44
CA GLY A 145 14.57 18.82 -7.99
C GLY A 145 15.11 18.89 -6.56
N VAL A 146 14.98 20.06 -5.94
CA VAL A 146 15.43 20.33 -4.57
C VAL A 146 14.26 20.80 -3.68
N GLY A 147 14.20 20.31 -2.45
CA GLY A 147 13.29 20.74 -1.39
C GLY A 147 14.05 21.32 -0.20
N LEU A 148 13.61 22.45 0.34
CA LEU A 148 14.23 23.14 1.48
C LEU A 148 13.20 23.46 2.56
N LEU A 149 13.54 23.25 3.82
CA LEU A 149 12.86 23.88 4.96
C LEU A 149 13.68 25.09 5.41
N ILE A 150 13.11 26.29 5.26
CA ILE A 150 13.74 27.57 5.61
C ILE A 150 12.94 28.20 6.76
N ASP A 151 13.57 28.48 7.90
CA ASP A 151 12.88 29.12 9.02
C ASP A 151 12.77 30.66 8.88
N GLU A 152 12.07 31.29 9.82
CA GLU A 152 11.85 32.75 9.84
C GLU A 152 13.14 33.58 9.92
N SER A 153 14.23 32.99 10.42
CA SER A 153 15.53 33.63 10.52
C SER A 153 16.33 33.54 9.23
N GLN A 154 15.70 33.05 8.15
CA GLN A 154 16.34 32.76 6.87
C GLN A 154 17.45 31.72 7.03
N VAL A 155 17.17 30.64 7.77
CA VAL A 155 18.12 29.53 7.97
C VAL A 155 17.54 28.25 7.41
N VAL A 156 18.29 27.55 6.57
CA VAL A 156 17.93 26.21 6.07
C VAL A 156 18.17 25.18 7.16
N ARG A 157 17.11 24.44 7.49
CA ARG A 157 17.03 23.47 8.59
C ARG A 157 17.02 22.01 8.12
N ALA A 158 16.50 21.80 6.91
CA ALA A 158 16.51 20.52 6.21
C ALA A 158 16.60 20.74 4.70
N LEU A 159 17.19 19.77 4.01
CA LEU A 159 17.36 19.73 2.55
C LEU A 159 17.04 18.32 2.04
N PHE A 160 16.26 18.26 0.97
CA PHE A 160 15.98 17.08 0.18
C PHE A 160 16.48 17.31 -1.24
N ALA A 161 17.23 16.38 -1.79
CA ALA A 161 17.77 16.48 -3.12
C ALA A 161 17.49 15.19 -3.90
N ASP A 162 16.77 15.33 -5.00
CA ASP A 162 16.65 14.27 -6.00
C ASP A 162 16.85 14.87 -7.38
N THR A 163 18.08 14.82 -7.86
CA THR A 163 18.51 15.53 -9.07
C THR A 163 19.20 14.59 -10.05
N ALA A 164 19.02 14.84 -11.34
CA ALA A 164 19.75 14.15 -12.40
C ALA A 164 21.03 14.94 -12.75
N ILE A 165 22.19 14.27 -12.78
CA ILE A 165 23.49 14.91 -13.02
C ILE A 165 24.13 14.35 -14.31
N ASN A 166 24.68 15.24 -15.16
CA ASN A 166 25.42 14.91 -16.40
C ASN A 166 24.63 14.25 -17.55
N THR A 167 23.38 14.66 -17.80
CA THR A 167 22.55 14.02 -18.84
C THR A 167 22.39 14.92 -20.08
N PRO A 168 23.05 14.64 -21.22
CA PRO A 168 22.83 15.41 -22.45
C PRO A 168 21.43 15.12 -23.03
N ILE A 169 20.67 16.18 -23.35
CA ILE A 169 19.42 16.04 -24.12
C ILE A 169 19.79 15.76 -25.58
N ALA A 170 19.25 14.68 -26.16
CA ALA A 170 19.35 14.43 -27.59
C ALA A 170 18.51 15.48 -28.34
N ASN A 171 19.16 16.47 -28.98
CA ASN A 171 18.47 17.69 -29.42
C ASN A 171 18.77 18.03 -30.91
N SER A 172 18.40 17.14 -31.85
CA SER A 172 18.73 17.37 -33.28
C SER A 172 17.55 17.70 -34.21
N GLN A 173 16.29 17.59 -33.76
CA GLN A 173 15.15 18.04 -34.56
C GLN A 173 13.96 18.40 -33.66
N VAL A 174 13.26 19.51 -33.98
CA VAL A 174 12.09 19.96 -33.21
C VAL A 174 10.86 19.97 -34.12
N LEU A 175 10.02 18.94 -34.02
CA LEU A 175 8.64 18.95 -34.48
C LEU A 175 7.94 20.20 -33.97
N SER A 176 7.19 20.86 -34.84
CA SER A 176 6.42 22.02 -34.45
C SER A 176 5.23 21.60 -33.57
N ALA A 177 4.78 22.48 -32.68
CA ALA A 177 3.53 22.35 -31.93
C ALA A 177 2.35 21.89 -32.82
N ASN A 178 2.20 22.47 -34.02
CA ASN A 178 1.16 22.08 -34.98
C ASN A 178 1.36 20.68 -35.57
N SER A 179 2.61 20.25 -35.72
CA SER A 179 2.95 18.89 -36.17
C SER A 179 2.62 17.86 -35.09
N ALA A 180 2.93 18.15 -33.81
CA ALA A 180 2.54 17.30 -32.69
C ALA A 180 1.00 17.23 -32.54
N ILE A 181 0.29 18.35 -32.69
CA ILE A 181 -1.18 18.34 -32.76
C ILE A 181 -1.66 17.48 -33.94
N SER A 182 -1.00 17.56 -35.10
CA SER A 182 -1.37 16.74 -36.26
C SER A 182 -1.14 15.25 -36.03
N VAL A 183 -0.11 14.87 -35.28
CA VAL A 183 0.12 13.49 -34.81
C VAL A 183 -1.03 13.05 -33.91
N ALA A 184 -1.39 13.84 -32.88
CA ALA A 184 -2.54 13.54 -32.03
C ALA A 184 -3.87 13.49 -32.81
N THR A 185 -4.08 14.39 -33.78
CA THR A 185 -5.25 14.38 -34.66
C THR A 185 -5.32 13.10 -35.48
N ALA A 186 -4.19 12.65 -36.04
CA ALA A 186 -4.12 11.43 -36.84
C ALA A 186 -4.33 10.18 -35.97
N ASP A 187 -3.76 10.18 -34.78
CA ASP A 187 -3.94 9.13 -33.78
C ASP A 187 -5.40 9.02 -33.34
N LEU A 188 -6.03 10.11 -32.90
CA LEU A 188 -7.46 10.12 -32.53
C LEU A 188 -8.39 9.76 -33.70
N ALA A 189 -8.06 10.18 -34.91
CA ALA A 189 -8.84 9.84 -36.10
C ALA A 189 -8.87 8.33 -36.37
N SER A 190 -7.85 7.58 -35.95
CA SER A 190 -7.79 6.12 -36.10
C SER A 190 -8.83 5.40 -35.22
N TYR A 191 -9.27 6.03 -34.13
CA TYR A 191 -10.26 5.52 -33.18
C TYR A 191 -11.69 6.03 -33.45
N LYS A 192 -11.91 6.72 -34.58
CA LYS A 192 -13.20 7.34 -34.93
C LYS A 192 -14.29 6.30 -35.18
N ARG A 193 -15.46 6.48 -34.55
CA ARG A 193 -16.62 5.58 -34.69
C ARG A 193 -17.58 6.02 -35.78
N ALA A 194 -18.19 5.06 -36.47
CA ALA A 194 -19.24 5.31 -37.45
C ALA A 194 -20.60 5.50 -36.74
N LEU A 195 -20.87 6.73 -36.29
CA LEU A 195 -22.12 7.09 -35.61
C LEU A 195 -23.23 7.43 -36.64
N PRO A 196 -24.45 6.88 -36.51
CA PRO A 196 -25.56 7.19 -37.41
C PRO A 196 -26.08 8.62 -37.23
N ILE A 197 -26.68 9.18 -38.29
CA ILE A 197 -27.05 10.61 -38.35
C ILE A 197 -28.07 10.97 -37.25
N GLU A 198 -28.97 10.04 -36.91
CA GLU A 198 -30.00 10.22 -35.89
C GLU A 198 -29.42 10.26 -34.47
N ALA A 199 -28.30 9.58 -34.20
CA ALA A 199 -27.58 9.68 -32.92
C ALA A 199 -26.79 10.98 -32.84
N LEU A 200 -26.18 11.41 -33.96
CA LEU A 200 -25.47 12.67 -34.04
C LEU A 200 -26.41 13.88 -33.86
N ASP A 201 -27.65 13.82 -34.36
CA ASP A 201 -28.66 14.88 -34.14
C ASP A 201 -29.00 15.09 -32.65
N VAL A 202 -28.91 14.03 -31.82
CA VAL A 202 -29.10 14.09 -30.36
C VAL A 202 -27.83 14.52 -29.62
N LEU A 203 -26.65 14.06 -30.07
CA LEU A 203 -25.36 14.28 -29.38
C LEU A 203 -24.70 15.62 -29.73
N ASN A 204 -24.86 16.12 -30.95
CA ASN A 204 -24.19 17.35 -31.41
C ASN A 204 -24.52 18.60 -30.57
N PRO A 205 -25.76 18.81 -30.09
CA PRO A 205 -26.05 19.90 -29.16
C PRO A 205 -25.27 19.80 -27.84
N ALA A 206 -25.13 18.59 -27.29
CA ALA A 206 -24.35 18.34 -26.07
C ALA A 206 -22.84 18.54 -26.30
N PHE A 207 -22.30 18.04 -27.42
CA PHE A 207 -20.91 18.30 -27.80
C PHE A 207 -20.62 19.79 -27.98
N SER A 208 -21.52 20.54 -28.63
CA SER A 208 -21.36 21.99 -28.79
C SER A 208 -21.38 22.75 -27.45
N GLN A 209 -22.14 22.25 -26.47
CA GLN A 209 -22.17 22.81 -25.11
C GLN A 209 -20.91 22.47 -24.33
N ILE A 210 -20.40 21.23 -24.42
CA ILE A 210 -19.11 20.81 -23.84
C ILE A 210 -17.96 21.62 -24.45
N GLU A 211 -17.91 21.77 -25.77
CA GLU A 211 -16.90 22.58 -26.47
C GLU A 211 -16.92 24.04 -25.95
N LYS A 212 -18.10 24.61 -25.74
CA LYS A 212 -18.24 25.96 -25.17
C LYS A 212 -17.77 26.04 -23.71
N SER A 213 -18.07 25.03 -22.89
CA SER A 213 -17.66 24.95 -21.48
C SER A 213 -16.16 24.71 -21.31
N LEU A 214 -15.52 23.98 -22.22
CA LEU A 214 -14.07 23.78 -22.25
C LEU A 214 -13.30 25.08 -22.59
N GLY A 215 -13.97 26.12 -23.10
CA GLY A 215 -13.38 27.43 -23.35
C GLY A 215 -12.14 27.37 -24.26
N ILE A 216 -10.98 27.74 -23.74
CA ILE A 216 -9.71 27.70 -24.48
C ILE A 216 -9.22 26.25 -24.73
N PHE A 217 -9.60 25.27 -23.89
CA PHE A 217 -9.21 23.85 -24.00
C PHE A 217 -10.01 23.06 -25.03
N ALA A 218 -11.04 23.68 -25.61
CA ALA A 218 -11.71 23.15 -26.80
C ALA A 218 -10.72 23.00 -27.98
N LYS A 219 -9.54 23.63 -27.90
CA LYS A 219 -8.47 23.53 -28.88
C LYS A 219 -7.14 23.17 -28.20
N PRO A 220 -6.28 22.38 -28.87
CA PRO A 220 -4.98 22.04 -28.30
C PRO A 220 -4.06 23.23 -28.03
N LEU A 221 -3.41 23.19 -26.86
CA LEU A 221 -2.45 24.20 -26.37
C LEU A 221 -1.10 23.54 -26.03
N PRO A 222 -0.24 23.23 -27.03
CA PRO A 222 1.05 22.55 -26.87
C PRO A 222 2.08 23.34 -26.06
N GLN A 223 2.62 22.69 -25.03
CA GLN A 223 3.71 23.13 -24.17
C GLN A 223 4.89 22.15 -24.28
N LYS A 224 6.12 22.60 -24.07
CA LYS A 224 7.28 21.69 -24.07
C LYS A 224 7.53 21.14 -22.66
N VAL A 225 7.85 19.85 -22.56
CA VAL A 225 8.21 19.14 -21.32
C VAL A 225 9.44 18.24 -21.59
N VAL A 226 10.23 17.91 -20.57
CA VAL A 226 11.33 16.96 -20.67
C VAL A 226 10.90 15.75 -19.86
N VAL A 227 10.82 14.62 -20.54
CA VAL A 227 10.39 13.36 -19.94
C VAL A 227 11.53 12.37 -20.07
N GLN A 228 11.64 11.48 -19.10
CA GLN A 228 12.57 10.38 -19.16
C GLN A 228 11.93 9.21 -19.87
N ASP A 229 12.70 8.59 -20.75
CA ASP A 229 12.32 7.37 -21.44
C ASP A 229 13.61 6.59 -21.72
N ASP A 230 13.69 5.33 -21.25
CA ASP A 230 14.88 4.48 -21.35
C ASP A 230 16.19 5.13 -20.85
N ASN A 231 16.15 5.73 -19.65
CA ASN A 231 17.29 6.41 -19.01
C ASN A 231 17.89 7.56 -19.84
N LYS A 232 17.11 8.10 -20.78
CA LYS A 232 17.47 9.28 -21.58
C LYS A 232 16.41 10.36 -21.40
N LEU A 233 16.87 11.60 -21.31
CA LEU A 233 15.99 12.75 -21.27
C LEU A 233 15.58 13.13 -22.70
N LYS A 234 14.28 13.09 -22.97
CA LYS A 234 13.67 13.42 -24.26
C LYS A 234 12.87 14.72 -24.13
N LEU A 235 13.00 15.59 -25.12
CA LEU A 235 12.15 16.78 -25.25
C LEU A 235 10.81 16.35 -25.87
N ALA A 236 9.69 16.75 -25.29
CA ALA A 236 8.35 16.38 -25.74
C ALA A 236 7.36 17.56 -25.71
N TRP A 237 6.26 17.43 -26.45
CA TRP A 237 5.11 18.33 -26.47
C TRP A 237 3.98 17.75 -25.65
N LYS A 238 3.54 18.48 -24.62
CA LYS A 238 2.38 18.16 -23.80
C LYS A 238 1.17 19.04 -24.16
N PHE A 239 -0.01 18.47 -24.39
CA PHE A 239 -1.27 19.23 -24.56
C PHE A 239 -2.52 18.38 -24.42
N PHE A 240 -3.65 19.05 -24.19
CA PHE A 240 -4.99 18.46 -24.27
C PHE A 240 -5.57 18.51 -25.68
N TYR A 241 -6.37 17.50 -26.03
CA TYR A 241 -7.08 17.42 -27.30
C TYR A 241 -8.53 17.00 -27.06
N TYR A 242 -9.47 17.94 -27.23
CA TYR A 242 -10.90 17.64 -27.21
C TYR A 242 -11.33 17.02 -28.55
N SER A 243 -12.00 15.86 -28.48
CA SER A 243 -12.58 15.19 -29.62
C SER A 243 -14.04 14.85 -29.35
N SER A 244 -14.91 15.10 -30.34
CA SER A 244 -16.32 14.69 -30.30
C SER A 244 -16.53 13.27 -30.84
N ASN A 245 -15.56 12.72 -31.57
CA ASN A 245 -15.60 11.35 -32.08
C ASN A 245 -14.19 10.81 -32.43
N PRO A 246 -13.62 9.90 -31.62
CA PRO A 246 -14.21 9.37 -30.37
C PRO A 246 -14.36 10.49 -29.33
N PHE A 247 -15.40 10.41 -28.49
CA PHE A 247 -15.66 11.42 -27.46
C PHE A 247 -14.61 11.32 -26.35
N GLY A 248 -13.92 12.41 -26.03
CA GLY A 248 -12.86 12.45 -25.01
C GLY A 248 -12.14 13.79 -24.94
N VAL A 249 -11.33 13.98 -23.89
CA VAL A 249 -10.38 15.09 -23.74
C VAL A 249 -9.06 14.42 -23.42
N PHE A 250 -8.17 14.30 -24.38
CA PHE A 250 -6.98 13.46 -24.27
C PHE A 250 -5.76 14.32 -23.97
N GLU A 251 -5.00 14.01 -22.92
CA GLU A 251 -3.67 14.56 -22.70
C GLU A 251 -2.66 13.77 -23.53
N TYR A 252 -1.90 14.45 -24.38
CA TYR A 252 -0.81 13.86 -25.14
C TYR A 252 0.52 14.37 -24.61
N VAL A 253 1.52 13.49 -24.56
CA VAL A 253 2.94 13.81 -24.52
C VAL A 253 3.56 13.19 -25.77
N ILE A 254 4.06 14.02 -26.67
CA ILE A 254 4.59 13.58 -27.96
C ILE A 254 6.05 13.98 -28.06
N ASP A 255 6.93 13.04 -28.34
CA ASP A 255 8.35 13.30 -28.57
C ASP A 255 8.51 14.45 -29.59
N ALA A 256 9.23 15.48 -29.16
CA ALA A 256 9.40 16.71 -29.93
C ALA A 256 10.39 16.52 -31.09
N GLN A 257 11.03 15.36 -31.25
CA GLN A 257 11.96 15.03 -32.31
C GLN A 257 11.39 14.00 -33.30
N SER A 258 10.91 12.85 -32.81
CA SER A 258 10.40 11.75 -33.66
C SER A 258 8.91 11.89 -33.97
N GLY A 259 8.15 12.48 -33.05
CA GLY A 259 6.69 12.53 -33.14
C GLY A 259 6.02 11.30 -32.57
N ASP A 260 6.78 10.46 -31.88
CA ASP A 260 6.26 9.31 -31.16
C ASP A 260 5.37 9.78 -30.00
N ILE A 261 4.28 9.08 -29.76
CA ILE A 261 3.39 9.37 -28.63
C ILE A 261 4.00 8.70 -27.40
N LEU A 262 4.63 9.50 -26.54
CA LEU A 262 5.31 9.04 -25.31
C LEU A 262 4.34 8.81 -24.15
N ALA A 263 3.25 9.58 -24.12
CA ALA A 263 2.12 9.33 -23.22
C ALA A 263 0.82 9.80 -23.87
N ARG A 264 -0.29 9.15 -23.55
CA ARG A 264 -1.63 9.55 -24.01
C ARG A 264 -2.65 9.10 -22.99
N ASN A 265 -3.30 10.04 -22.31
CA ASN A 265 -4.22 9.75 -21.22
C ASN A 265 -5.59 10.37 -21.50
N ASP A 266 -6.68 9.60 -21.41
CA ASP A 266 -8.04 10.14 -21.56
C ASP A 266 -8.50 10.81 -20.25
N ARG A 267 -8.90 12.07 -20.33
CA ARG A 267 -9.31 12.90 -19.20
C ARG A 267 -10.82 13.10 -19.09
N VAL A 268 -11.62 12.51 -19.98
CA VAL A 268 -13.07 12.53 -19.81
C VAL A 268 -13.48 11.55 -18.72
N LYS A 269 -13.88 12.13 -17.59
CA LYS A 269 -14.71 11.49 -16.58
C LYS A 269 -16.00 12.29 -16.45
N THR A 270 -17.11 11.61 -16.28
CA THR A 270 -18.45 12.21 -16.27
C THR A 270 -18.73 12.90 -14.95
N ILE A 271 -18.79 14.25 -14.96
CA ILE A 271 -19.60 15.09 -14.06
C ILE A 271 -20.09 16.29 -14.89
N LEU A 272 -21.31 16.79 -14.66
CA LEU A 272 -21.73 18.12 -15.13
C LEU A 272 -21.96 19.07 -13.94
N PRO A 273 -21.69 20.38 -14.11
CA PRO A 273 -21.25 21.28 -13.05
C PRO A 273 -22.29 22.33 -12.62
N SER A 274 -21.97 22.97 -11.51
CA SER A 274 -22.57 24.13 -10.86
C SER A 274 -22.42 25.47 -11.61
N GLY A 275 -23.28 26.45 -11.28
CA GLY A 275 -23.18 27.89 -11.59
C GLY A 275 -24.50 28.49 -12.14
N GLU A 276 -25.04 29.65 -11.74
CA GLU A 276 -24.47 30.87 -11.15
C GLU A 276 -25.58 31.87 -10.71
N ASN A 277 -25.24 32.69 -9.70
CA ASN A 277 -25.60 34.10 -9.43
C ASN A 277 -26.90 34.54 -8.71
N GLU A 278 -26.64 35.10 -7.52
CA GLU A 278 -27.28 36.21 -6.79
C GLU A 278 -28.78 36.46 -6.91
N VAL A 279 -29.51 36.24 -5.81
CA VAL A 279 -30.52 37.20 -5.35
C VAL A 279 -30.34 37.44 -3.86
N THR A 280 -29.85 38.64 -3.53
CA THR A 280 -30.11 39.29 -2.25
C THR A 280 -31.62 39.42 -2.07
N GLN A 281 -32.19 38.69 -1.11
CA GLN A 281 -33.47 39.09 -0.50
C GLN A 281 -33.63 38.50 0.89
N THR A 282 -33.44 39.39 1.87
CA THR A 282 -34.00 39.29 3.21
C THR A 282 -35.46 38.84 3.17
N GLY A 283 -35.74 37.66 3.71
CA GLY A 283 -37.09 37.17 3.95
C GLY A 283 -37.04 35.99 4.90
N GLN A 284 -37.07 36.27 6.21
CA GLN A 284 -37.32 35.27 7.24
C GLN A 284 -38.58 34.46 6.90
N VAL A 285 -38.40 33.27 6.35
CA VAL A 285 -39.37 32.18 6.42
C VAL A 285 -38.83 31.26 7.50
N GLY A 286 -39.66 30.92 8.50
CA GLY A 286 -39.21 30.25 9.72
C GLY A 286 -38.33 29.04 9.43
N LEU A 287 -37.10 29.07 9.95
CA LEU A 287 -36.11 28.00 9.81
C LEU A 287 -36.75 26.67 10.23
N VAL A 288 -36.97 25.78 9.25
CA VAL A 288 -37.26 24.38 9.55
C VAL A 288 -35.93 23.78 9.96
N GLN A 289 -35.80 23.44 11.24
CA GLN A 289 -34.59 22.83 11.78
C GLN A 289 -34.37 21.48 11.09
N GLN A 290 -33.32 21.39 10.28
CA GLN A 290 -33.01 20.18 9.53
C GLN A 290 -32.37 19.14 10.44
N THR A 291 -32.83 17.89 10.35
CA THR A 291 -32.40 16.81 11.23
C THR A 291 -32.20 15.52 10.46
N ALA A 292 -31.24 14.69 10.91
CA ALA A 292 -30.93 13.41 10.32
C ALA A 292 -30.72 12.34 11.38
N ASP A 293 -31.08 11.10 11.04
CA ASP A 293 -30.62 9.92 11.75
C ASP A 293 -29.33 9.39 11.11
N TYR A 294 -28.36 8.99 11.92
CA TYR A 294 -27.11 8.40 11.47
C TYR A 294 -26.52 7.47 12.55
N PHE A 295 -25.49 6.71 12.20
CA PHE A 295 -24.68 5.97 13.15
C PHE A 295 -23.40 6.76 13.44
N PRO A 296 -23.05 7.10 14.69
CA PRO A 296 -21.84 7.85 14.98
C PRO A 296 -20.55 7.19 14.48
N THR A 297 -20.48 5.85 14.56
CA THR A 297 -19.38 5.04 14.01
C THR A 297 -19.90 4.11 12.92
N PHE A 298 -20.68 3.11 13.32
CA PHE A 298 -21.33 2.14 12.46
C PHE A 298 -22.42 1.40 13.26
N PRO A 299 -23.35 0.67 12.61
CA PRO A 299 -24.31 -0.17 13.31
C PRO A 299 -23.62 -1.24 14.18
N PRO A 300 -24.07 -1.48 15.43
CA PRO A 300 -23.45 -2.47 16.31
C PRO A 300 -23.44 -3.88 15.70
N ILE A 301 -22.28 -4.54 15.78
CA ILE A 301 -22.09 -5.92 15.30
C ILE A 301 -22.82 -6.88 16.26
N THR A 302 -23.99 -7.40 15.87
CA THR A 302 -24.76 -8.39 16.64
C THR A 302 -24.77 -9.76 15.95
N PRO A 303 -25.08 -10.85 16.69
CA PRO A 303 -25.26 -12.16 16.07
C PRO A 303 -26.31 -12.16 14.95
N SER A 304 -27.39 -11.40 15.10
CA SER A 304 -28.45 -11.31 14.08
C SER A 304 -27.98 -10.57 12.83
N MET A 305 -27.17 -9.52 12.98
CA MET A 305 -26.54 -8.86 11.83
C MET A 305 -25.60 -9.82 11.08
N GLN A 306 -24.77 -10.56 11.82
CA GLN A 306 -23.80 -11.51 11.28
C GLN A 306 -24.39 -12.80 10.66
N SER A 307 -25.67 -13.09 10.90
CA SER A 307 -26.30 -14.34 10.46
C SER A 307 -27.58 -14.16 9.63
N GLU A 308 -28.28 -13.05 9.80
CA GLU A 308 -29.58 -12.75 9.18
C GLU A 308 -29.60 -11.38 8.49
N CYS A 309 -28.50 -10.62 8.49
CA CYS A 309 -28.41 -9.27 7.91
C CYS A 309 -29.34 -8.24 8.59
N LEU A 310 -29.72 -8.49 9.85
CA LEU A 310 -30.70 -7.66 10.58
C LEU A 310 -30.04 -6.74 11.62
N ILE A 311 -30.38 -5.45 11.57
CA ILE A 311 -29.99 -4.47 12.59
C ILE A 311 -31.03 -4.45 13.73
N GLU A 312 -30.60 -4.90 14.91
CA GLU A 312 -31.42 -4.98 16.12
C GLU A 312 -31.73 -3.60 16.73
N ASP A 313 -32.80 -3.53 17.51
CA ASP A 313 -33.12 -2.44 18.43
C ASP A 313 -32.59 -2.69 19.85
N ASP A 314 -32.71 -1.72 20.75
CA ASP A 314 -32.22 -1.85 22.14
C ASP A 314 -32.88 -3.00 22.94
N ALA A 315 -34.04 -3.49 22.48
CA ALA A 315 -34.75 -4.62 23.09
C ALA A 315 -34.41 -5.97 22.42
N GLY A 316 -33.48 -6.00 21.45
CA GLY A 316 -33.16 -7.17 20.64
C GLY A 316 -34.27 -7.54 19.64
N GLY A 317 -35.18 -6.60 19.36
CA GLY A 317 -36.20 -6.72 18.33
C GLY A 317 -35.78 -6.05 17.02
N TYR A 318 -36.67 -6.08 16.02
CA TYR A 318 -36.44 -5.53 14.69
C TYR A 318 -37.44 -4.43 14.32
N THR A 319 -38.15 -3.89 15.31
CA THR A 319 -39.29 -2.98 15.10
C THR A 319 -39.14 -1.63 15.79
N GLY A 320 -38.30 -1.54 16.84
CA GLY A 320 -37.96 -0.28 17.51
C GLY A 320 -36.69 0.35 16.93
N LYS A 321 -36.39 1.62 17.24
CA LYS A 321 -35.22 2.36 16.72
C LYS A 321 -33.95 1.50 16.60
N PRO A 322 -33.24 1.48 15.45
CA PRO A 322 -31.99 0.74 15.31
C PRO A 322 -31.00 1.11 16.42
N LYS A 323 -30.40 0.09 17.03
CA LYS A 323 -29.47 0.24 18.15
C LYS A 323 -28.26 1.06 17.70
N GLY A 324 -27.85 2.04 18.50
CA GLY A 324 -26.70 2.90 18.19
C GLY A 324 -26.96 4.00 17.17
N MET A 325 -28.17 4.10 16.59
CA MET A 325 -28.55 5.22 15.73
C MET A 325 -28.83 6.47 16.58
N GLU A 326 -28.44 7.63 16.12
CA GLU A 326 -28.66 8.93 16.77
C GLU A 326 -29.38 9.90 15.84
N ARG A 327 -30.18 10.81 16.42
CA ARG A 327 -30.85 11.90 15.67
C ARG A 327 -30.17 13.21 15.99
N ILE A 328 -29.62 13.87 14.97
CA ILE A 328 -28.86 15.11 15.11
C ILE A 328 -29.46 16.23 14.29
N ASN A 329 -29.03 17.46 14.60
CA ASN A 329 -29.26 18.60 13.71
C ASN A 329 -28.22 18.56 12.60
N LEU A 330 -28.66 18.71 11.36
CA LEU A 330 -27.74 18.84 10.24
C LEU A 330 -27.07 20.22 10.29
N ARG A 331 -25.75 20.23 10.10
CA ARG A 331 -24.91 21.43 10.10
C ARG A 331 -24.17 21.53 8.77
N LYS A 332 -23.77 22.76 8.42
CA LYS A 332 -23.17 23.09 7.10
C LYS A 332 -24.03 22.66 5.90
N PHE A 333 -25.31 22.37 6.12
CA PHE A 333 -26.26 21.89 5.14
C PHE A 333 -26.93 23.08 4.44
N ASP A 334 -27.09 22.99 3.12
CA ASP A 334 -27.77 24.03 2.35
C ASP A 334 -29.29 23.89 2.47
N ASP A 335 -29.99 25.02 2.59
CA ASP A 335 -31.46 25.07 2.57
C ASP A 335 -32.03 24.58 1.23
N SER A 336 -31.24 24.62 0.14
CA SER A 336 -31.62 24.08 -1.17
C SER A 336 -31.94 22.57 -1.17
N ASN A 337 -31.43 21.84 -0.17
CA ASN A 337 -31.67 20.41 0.02
C ASN A 337 -33.13 20.06 0.36
N LEU A 338 -33.96 21.03 0.74
CA LEU A 338 -35.42 20.83 0.80
C LEU A 338 -36.02 20.46 -0.57
N VAL A 339 -35.28 20.74 -1.65
CA VAL A 339 -35.67 20.44 -3.03
C VAL A 339 -34.70 19.42 -3.65
N THR A 340 -33.39 19.65 -3.59
CA THR A 340 -32.40 18.76 -4.22
C THR A 340 -32.27 17.41 -3.52
N GLY A 341 -32.47 17.36 -2.20
CA GLY A 341 -32.45 16.13 -1.41
C GLY A 341 -33.60 15.17 -1.77
N VAL A 342 -34.69 15.68 -2.35
CA VAL A 342 -35.77 14.82 -2.89
C VAL A 342 -35.24 13.94 -4.01
N GLU A 343 -34.26 14.41 -4.78
CA GLU A 343 -33.62 13.68 -5.87
C GLU A 343 -32.32 12.97 -5.43
N GLY A 344 -32.04 12.90 -4.12
CA GLY A 344 -30.83 12.28 -3.58
C GLY A 344 -29.54 13.06 -3.82
N LEU A 345 -29.64 14.39 -3.98
CA LEU A 345 -28.49 15.31 -4.05
C LEU A 345 -28.42 16.14 -2.76
N LEU A 346 -27.35 15.98 -1.99
CA LEU A 346 -27.13 16.73 -0.74
C LEU A 346 -25.96 17.69 -0.91
N THR A 347 -26.15 18.96 -0.60
CA THR A 347 -25.11 19.99 -0.73
C THR A 347 -24.84 20.71 0.60
N GLY A 348 -23.61 21.13 0.79
CA GLY A 348 -23.19 21.84 1.99
C GLY A 348 -21.86 22.55 1.80
N LYS A 349 -21.40 23.26 2.85
CA LYS A 349 -20.09 23.94 2.85
C LYS A 349 -18.94 22.95 2.59
N HIS A 350 -19.00 21.79 3.24
CA HIS A 350 -17.91 20.82 3.26
C HIS A 350 -18.16 19.58 2.39
N ALA A 351 -19.42 19.23 2.14
CA ALA A 351 -19.79 18.00 1.47
C ALA A 351 -20.77 18.24 0.31
N LEU A 352 -20.56 17.51 -0.78
CA LEU A 352 -21.48 17.37 -1.91
C LEU A 352 -21.72 15.88 -2.14
N ILE A 353 -22.92 15.39 -1.88
CA ILE A 353 -23.23 13.96 -2.00
C ILE A 353 -24.14 13.70 -3.20
N GLU A 354 -23.71 12.79 -4.05
CA GLU A 354 -24.42 12.32 -5.22
C GLU A 354 -24.72 10.82 -5.14
N SER A 355 -25.75 10.37 -5.86
CA SER A 355 -26.06 8.95 -6.03
C SER A 355 -25.85 8.53 -7.50
N ALA A 356 -25.14 7.43 -7.70
CA ALA A 356 -24.88 6.83 -9.01
C ALA A 356 -25.97 5.87 -9.51
N MET A 357 -27.08 5.71 -8.77
CA MET A 357 -28.20 4.87 -9.20
C MET A 357 -28.84 5.36 -10.50
N LEU A 358 -29.11 4.42 -11.41
CA LEU A 358 -29.83 4.65 -12.67
C LEU A 358 -31.22 5.27 -12.48
N THR A 359 -31.91 4.94 -11.38
CA THR A 359 -33.19 5.52 -11.00
C THR A 359 -33.13 5.93 -9.54
N LYS A 360 -33.08 7.24 -9.28
CA LYS A 360 -33.11 7.78 -7.92
C LYS A 360 -34.54 7.74 -7.40
N GLY A 361 -34.80 6.93 -6.37
CA GLY A 361 -36.09 6.94 -5.69
C GLY A 361 -36.28 8.30 -5.00
N PRO A 362 -37.42 9.00 -5.19
CA PRO A 362 -37.61 10.28 -4.52
C PRO A 362 -37.57 10.08 -3.00
N PHE A 363 -36.90 10.96 -2.26
CA PHE A 363 -36.88 10.96 -0.79
C PHE A 363 -37.81 12.05 -0.26
N PRO A 364 -39.11 11.78 -0.03
CA PRO A 364 -40.09 12.83 0.20
C PRO A 364 -39.89 13.55 1.53
N GLN A 365 -39.16 12.96 2.49
CA GLN A 365 -38.85 13.60 3.76
C GLN A 365 -37.93 14.83 3.61
N ALA A 366 -37.14 14.90 2.53
CA ALA A 366 -36.23 16.02 2.30
C ALA A 366 -36.97 17.37 2.28
N VAL A 367 -38.23 17.41 1.78
CA VAL A 367 -39.04 18.65 1.71
C VAL A 367 -39.38 19.25 3.08
N THR A 368 -39.28 18.44 4.14
CA THR A 368 -39.48 18.86 5.53
C THR A 368 -38.17 19.00 6.30
N GLY A 369 -37.01 18.89 5.62
CA GLY A 369 -35.69 18.99 6.23
C GLY A 369 -35.34 17.79 7.11
N THR A 370 -36.00 16.65 6.92
CA THR A 370 -35.84 15.47 7.77
C THR A 370 -35.26 14.31 6.96
N TYR A 371 -34.28 13.62 7.56
CA TYR A 371 -33.67 12.41 7.01
C TYR A 371 -33.71 11.33 8.09
N HIS A 372 -34.91 10.80 8.35
CA HIS A 372 -35.15 9.87 9.44
C HIS A 372 -35.22 8.43 8.95
N PHE A 373 -34.74 7.50 9.78
CA PHE A 373 -34.56 6.07 9.49
C PHE A 373 -34.81 5.16 10.72
N SER A 374 -35.45 5.72 11.75
CA SER A 374 -35.69 5.08 13.04
C SER A 374 -36.86 4.08 13.06
N GLU A 375 -37.84 4.21 12.17
CA GLU A 375 -39.03 3.34 12.12
C GLU A 375 -39.51 3.04 10.69
N ASP A 376 -40.27 1.96 10.52
CA ASP A 376 -40.95 1.63 9.27
C ASP A 376 -42.30 2.36 9.20
N ALA A 377 -42.29 3.55 8.60
CA ALA A 377 -43.46 4.41 8.43
C ALA A 377 -43.77 4.68 6.95
N ALA A 378 -44.76 5.52 6.68
CA ALA A 378 -45.19 5.81 5.31
C ALA A 378 -44.15 6.59 4.48
N ILE A 379 -43.27 7.34 5.16
CA ILE A 379 -42.22 8.17 4.54
C ILE A 379 -40.84 7.91 5.15
N GLU A 380 -40.76 7.07 6.19
CA GLU A 380 -39.56 6.67 6.93
C GLU A 380 -39.35 5.17 6.72
N ALA A 381 -38.12 4.73 6.53
CA ALA A 381 -37.80 3.31 6.45
C ALA A 381 -36.49 3.03 7.17
N ARG A 382 -36.44 1.91 7.87
CA ARG A 382 -35.22 1.47 8.55
C ARG A 382 -34.14 1.11 7.54
N PRO A 383 -32.85 1.24 7.88
CA PRO A 383 -31.77 0.70 7.07
C PRO A 383 -31.91 -0.82 6.95
N VAL A 384 -31.70 -1.33 5.74
CA VAL A 384 -31.76 -2.76 5.43
C VAL A 384 -30.55 -3.09 4.57
N GLU A 385 -29.71 -4.01 5.02
CA GLU A 385 -28.45 -4.33 4.33
C GLU A 385 -28.66 -5.15 3.05
N ASP A 386 -29.71 -5.97 2.94
CA ASP A 386 -29.97 -6.82 1.77
C ASP A 386 -30.79 -6.14 0.64
N ASP A 387 -31.11 -4.85 0.80
CA ASP A 387 -31.86 -4.08 -0.21
C ASP A 387 -30.91 -3.28 -1.10
N HIS A 388 -30.30 -3.93 -2.09
CA HIS A 388 -29.28 -3.28 -2.96
C HIS A 388 -29.82 -2.89 -4.35
N VAL A 389 -31.04 -3.31 -4.70
CA VAL A 389 -31.52 -3.33 -6.11
C VAL A 389 -32.74 -2.45 -6.35
N THR A 390 -33.56 -2.22 -5.31
CA THR A 390 -34.86 -1.54 -5.47
C THR A 390 -34.86 -0.20 -4.75
N PRO A 391 -34.89 0.95 -5.47
CA PRO A 391 -34.88 2.26 -4.83
C PRO A 391 -35.94 2.38 -3.72
N SER A 392 -35.48 2.53 -2.48
CA SER A 392 -36.34 2.65 -1.31
C SER A 392 -35.95 3.86 -0.46
N THR A 393 -36.82 4.24 0.49
CA THR A 393 -36.51 5.30 1.45
C THR A 393 -35.25 4.95 2.26
N ALA A 394 -35.03 3.66 2.56
CA ALA A 394 -33.91 3.18 3.35
C ALA A 394 -32.56 3.46 2.68
N HIS A 395 -32.50 3.46 1.34
CA HIS A 395 -31.28 3.70 0.57
C HIS A 395 -30.64 5.06 0.79
N HIS A 396 -31.38 6.04 1.29
CA HIS A 396 -30.82 7.39 1.49
C HIS A 396 -29.96 7.50 2.76
N ILE A 397 -29.86 6.42 3.56
CA ILE A 397 -29.03 6.38 4.77
C ILE A 397 -27.54 6.51 4.44
N ASP A 398 -27.06 5.92 3.35
CA ASP A 398 -25.64 6.07 2.97
C ASP A 398 -25.32 7.49 2.56
N GLY A 399 -26.19 8.12 1.76
CA GLY A 399 -26.01 9.51 1.34
C GLY A 399 -25.94 10.47 2.54
N ILE A 400 -26.80 10.28 3.54
CA ILE A 400 -26.77 11.14 4.74
C ILE A 400 -25.58 10.83 5.66
N SER A 401 -25.21 9.55 5.81
CA SER A 401 -24.02 9.14 6.56
C SER A 401 -22.77 9.77 5.94
N GLN A 402 -22.61 9.69 4.62
CA GLN A 402 -21.51 10.31 3.89
C GLN A 402 -21.44 11.81 4.09
N PHE A 403 -22.58 12.50 4.00
CA PHE A 403 -22.63 13.94 4.24
C PHE A 403 -22.06 14.29 5.61
N ILE A 404 -22.44 13.54 6.65
CA ILE A 404 -22.04 13.78 8.04
C ILE A 404 -20.55 13.45 8.24
N TYR A 405 -20.07 12.32 7.73
CA TYR A 405 -18.69 11.87 7.92
C TYR A 405 -17.68 12.76 7.16
N ILE A 406 -17.97 13.10 5.90
CA ILE A 406 -17.14 14.06 5.13
C ILE A 406 -17.14 15.44 5.80
N THR A 407 -18.30 15.91 6.29
CA THR A 407 -18.37 17.18 7.02
C THR A 407 -17.52 17.15 8.28
N THR A 408 -17.54 16.03 9.01
CA THR A 408 -16.74 15.82 10.24
C THR A 408 -15.24 15.84 9.93
N LEU A 409 -14.80 15.14 8.88
CA LEU A 409 -13.41 15.18 8.42
C LEU A 409 -12.97 16.63 8.11
N LEU A 410 -13.74 17.36 7.30
CA LEU A 410 -13.34 18.72 6.91
C LEU A 410 -13.40 19.71 8.07
N GLU A 411 -14.32 19.54 9.03
CA GLU A 411 -14.30 20.32 10.28
C GLU A 411 -13.05 20.03 11.11
N TYR A 412 -12.63 18.76 11.16
CA TYR A 412 -11.39 18.35 11.82
C TYR A 412 -10.16 19.01 11.18
N LEU A 413 -10.08 18.97 9.84
CA LEU A 413 -9.00 19.61 9.09
C LEU A 413 -9.03 21.14 9.20
N ASP A 414 -10.22 21.76 9.15
CA ASP A 414 -10.41 23.20 9.38
C ASP A 414 -9.85 23.59 10.76
N TYR A 415 -10.17 22.81 11.80
CA TYR A 415 -9.67 23.05 13.14
C TYR A 415 -8.14 22.95 13.22
N LEU A 416 -7.55 21.88 12.70
CA LEU A 416 -6.09 21.67 12.74
C LEU A 416 -5.31 22.75 11.97
N HIS A 417 -5.87 23.34 10.92
CA HIS A 417 -5.21 24.37 10.11
C HIS A 417 -5.51 25.81 10.57
N LYS A 418 -6.55 26.04 11.38
CA LYS A 418 -7.03 27.39 11.73
C LYS A 418 -7.16 27.55 13.25
N ASP A 419 -8.36 27.30 13.79
CA ASP A 419 -8.71 27.62 15.18
C ASP A 419 -7.83 26.88 16.21
N GLY A 420 -7.50 25.62 15.92
CA GLY A 420 -6.58 24.81 16.73
C GLY A 420 -5.11 25.16 16.50
N ASP A 421 -4.78 25.86 15.43
CA ASP A 421 -3.40 26.23 15.08
C ASP A 421 -2.99 27.61 15.63
N ASP A 422 -3.94 28.55 15.72
CA ASP A 422 -3.74 29.91 16.25
C ASP A 422 -3.13 29.89 17.67
N VAL A 423 -3.54 28.92 18.50
CA VAL A 423 -3.03 28.75 19.87
C VAL A 423 -1.58 28.27 19.92
N HIS A 424 -1.02 27.86 18.77
CA HIS A 424 0.35 27.41 18.59
C HIS A 424 1.21 28.35 17.73
N SER A 425 0.70 29.52 17.32
CA SER A 425 1.39 30.42 16.38
C SER A 425 2.84 30.78 16.79
N ARG A 426 3.75 30.73 15.81
CA ARG A 426 5.22 30.90 16.00
C ARG A 426 5.89 31.92 15.08
N GLY A 427 5.17 32.95 14.65
CA GLY A 427 5.81 34.15 14.07
C GLY A 427 5.74 34.33 12.55
N VAL A 428 5.35 33.32 11.76
CA VAL A 428 5.08 33.44 10.31
C VAL A 428 3.69 32.90 9.97
N GLY A 429 2.84 33.74 9.37
CA GLY A 429 1.43 33.39 9.09
C GLY A 429 0.54 33.44 10.34
N ASP A 430 -0.67 32.87 10.25
CA ASP A 430 -1.63 32.82 11.36
C ASP A 430 -1.33 31.66 12.35
N GLY A 431 -0.54 30.65 11.93
CA GLY A 431 -0.23 29.44 12.73
C GLY A 431 0.99 28.65 12.24
N SER A 432 1.08 27.35 12.56
CA SER A 432 2.11 26.43 12.04
C SER A 432 1.75 25.76 10.71
N PHE A 433 0.49 25.82 10.27
CA PHE A 433 -0.01 25.21 9.04
C PHE A 433 -0.72 26.25 8.16
N PRO A 434 -0.83 26.02 6.84
CA PRO A 434 -1.51 26.97 5.97
C PRO A 434 -3.04 26.88 6.11
N ASN A 435 -3.72 28.02 6.20
CA ASN A 435 -5.18 28.08 6.26
C ASN A 435 -5.87 27.51 5.00
N SER A 436 -5.17 27.43 3.86
CA SER A 436 -5.67 26.85 2.61
C SER A 436 -5.09 25.45 2.41
N TYR A 437 -5.97 24.47 2.24
CA TYR A 437 -5.64 23.08 1.93
C TYR A 437 -6.65 22.54 0.89
N PRO A 438 -6.39 21.38 0.26
CA PRO A 438 -7.33 20.79 -0.70
C PRO A 438 -8.74 20.63 -0.11
N ASN A 439 -9.76 21.03 -0.86
CA ASN A 439 -11.17 21.02 -0.44
C ASN A 439 -11.56 21.95 0.72
N GLU A 440 -10.68 22.87 1.16
CA GLU A 440 -11.04 23.91 2.14
C GLU A 440 -12.13 24.85 1.61
N ALA A 441 -11.98 25.30 0.37
CA ALA A 441 -12.88 26.26 -0.27
C ALA A 441 -13.95 25.61 -1.16
N VAL A 442 -13.79 24.33 -1.49
CA VAL A 442 -14.68 23.56 -2.39
C VAL A 442 -15.09 22.28 -1.68
N PRO A 443 -16.41 22.01 -1.53
CA PRO A 443 -16.86 20.82 -0.82
C PRO A 443 -16.30 19.53 -1.42
N LEU A 444 -15.95 18.58 -0.57
CA LEU A 444 -15.55 17.25 -0.98
C LEU A 444 -16.76 16.50 -1.54
N THR A 445 -16.60 15.90 -2.72
CA THR A 445 -17.68 15.16 -3.39
C THR A 445 -17.66 13.70 -2.97
N GLY A 446 -18.77 13.17 -2.46
CA GLY A 446 -18.96 11.75 -2.17
C GLY A 446 -20.06 11.15 -3.05
N VAL A 447 -19.80 10.01 -3.68
CA VAL A 447 -20.76 9.35 -4.58
C VAL A 447 -21.14 7.99 -4.02
N VAL A 448 -22.40 7.82 -3.64
CA VAL A 448 -22.96 6.58 -3.09
C VAL A 448 -23.63 5.74 -4.17
N HIS A 449 -23.86 4.45 -3.88
CA HIS A 449 -24.47 3.47 -4.77
C HIS A 449 -23.70 3.30 -6.09
N ILE A 450 -22.38 3.36 -6.01
CA ILE A 450 -21.54 3.09 -7.16
C ILE A 450 -21.68 1.61 -7.50
N PRO A 451 -22.12 1.27 -8.73
CA PRO A 451 -22.21 -0.13 -9.15
C PRO A 451 -20.81 -0.74 -9.21
N ASN A 452 -20.73 -2.06 -9.33
CA ASN A 452 -19.46 -2.77 -9.46
C ASN A 452 -18.80 -2.47 -10.80
N VAL A 453 -18.09 -1.33 -10.86
CA VAL A 453 -17.36 -0.83 -12.02
C VAL A 453 -15.96 -1.41 -12.14
N LEU A 454 -15.46 -2.06 -11.07
CA LEU A 454 -14.11 -2.62 -11.01
C LEU A 454 -14.07 -4.05 -11.55
N ASP A 455 -15.07 -4.86 -11.21
CA ASP A 455 -15.17 -6.26 -11.65
C ASP A 455 -16.64 -6.64 -11.95
N PRO A 456 -17.25 -6.10 -13.01
CA PRO A 456 -18.66 -6.32 -13.30
C PRO A 456 -18.93 -7.78 -13.69
N PRO A 457 -20.01 -8.41 -13.16
CA PRO A 457 -20.37 -9.78 -13.55
C PRO A 457 -20.70 -9.87 -15.05
N ASP A 458 -20.31 -10.98 -15.69
CA ASP A 458 -20.41 -11.18 -17.14
C ASP A 458 -21.54 -12.14 -17.56
N ASN A 459 -22.18 -12.81 -16.59
CA ASN A 459 -23.22 -13.82 -16.80
C ASN A 459 -24.63 -13.36 -16.34
N PRO A 460 -25.45 -12.79 -17.24
CA PRO A 460 -26.83 -12.39 -16.93
C PRO A 460 -27.78 -13.54 -16.55
N ALA A 461 -27.37 -14.80 -16.72
CA ALA A 461 -28.17 -15.95 -16.31
C ALA A 461 -27.95 -16.33 -14.83
N ASP A 462 -26.94 -15.74 -14.18
CA ASP A 462 -26.74 -15.86 -12.74
C ASP A 462 -27.93 -15.21 -12.00
N PRO A 463 -28.64 -15.94 -11.12
CA PRO A 463 -29.69 -15.37 -10.28
C PRO A 463 -29.23 -14.17 -9.43
N GLU A 464 -27.94 -14.09 -9.11
CA GLU A 464 -27.32 -13.02 -8.31
C GLU A 464 -26.75 -11.89 -9.19
N PHE A 465 -26.89 -11.96 -10.52
CA PHE A 465 -26.27 -11.00 -11.46
C PHE A 465 -26.52 -9.53 -11.09
N MET A 466 -27.77 -9.17 -10.79
CA MET A 466 -28.10 -7.79 -10.44
C MET A 466 -27.53 -7.36 -9.09
N ALA A 467 -27.46 -8.26 -8.12
CA ALA A 467 -26.86 -7.97 -6.82
C ALA A 467 -25.35 -7.79 -6.96
N LYS A 468 -24.66 -8.66 -7.71
CA LYS A 468 -23.22 -8.56 -8.02
C LYS A 468 -22.87 -7.30 -8.84
N LEU A 469 -23.76 -6.89 -9.74
CA LEU A 469 -23.55 -5.70 -10.58
C LEU A 469 -23.74 -4.40 -9.81
N LEU A 470 -24.66 -4.35 -8.84
CA LEU A 470 -24.97 -3.13 -8.08
C LEU A 470 -24.20 -3.05 -6.75
N GLY A 471 -23.83 -4.20 -6.16
CA GLY A 471 -23.07 -4.30 -4.92
C GLY A 471 -21.57 -4.31 -5.19
N LEU A 472 -20.97 -3.12 -5.29
CA LEU A 472 -19.52 -3.00 -5.25
C LEU A 472 -19.02 -3.25 -3.82
N ASP A 473 -18.19 -4.27 -3.62
CA ASP A 473 -17.49 -4.58 -2.35
C ASP A 473 -16.25 -3.70 -2.14
N ASN A 474 -16.35 -2.40 -2.46
CA ASN A 474 -15.24 -1.47 -2.39
C ASN A 474 -15.68 0.00 -2.25
N ALA A 475 -14.75 0.82 -1.77
CA ALA A 475 -14.78 2.28 -1.83
C ALA A 475 -13.45 2.77 -2.43
N PHE A 476 -13.44 3.97 -2.99
CA PHE A 476 -12.20 4.54 -3.53
C PHE A 476 -12.27 6.07 -3.69
N ALA A 477 -11.11 6.72 -3.62
CA ALA A 477 -10.92 8.11 -3.96
C ALA A 477 -10.25 8.29 -5.33
N VAL A 478 -10.46 9.45 -5.96
CA VAL A 478 -9.82 9.80 -7.23
C VAL A 478 -9.12 11.17 -7.11
N PRO A 479 -7.98 11.27 -6.42
CA PRO A 479 -7.28 12.55 -6.25
C PRO A 479 -6.55 12.97 -7.54
N LEU A 480 -6.90 14.14 -8.09
CA LEU A 480 -6.29 14.69 -9.30
C LEU A 480 -5.91 16.15 -9.07
N SER A 481 -4.67 16.53 -9.38
CA SER A 481 -4.22 17.92 -9.41
C SER A 481 -3.46 18.24 -10.71
N GLN A 482 -3.56 19.48 -11.18
CA GLN A 482 -2.79 19.96 -12.33
C GLN A 482 -2.67 21.48 -12.39
N GLU A 483 -1.48 21.99 -12.75
CA GLU A 483 -1.28 23.41 -13.07
C GLU A 483 -1.84 23.75 -14.47
N ILE A 484 -2.78 24.70 -14.51
CA ILE A 484 -3.47 25.19 -15.69
C ILE A 484 -3.36 26.72 -15.72
N ALA A 485 -2.64 27.25 -16.71
CA ALA A 485 -2.42 28.70 -16.89
C ALA A 485 -1.78 29.41 -15.66
N GLY A 486 -1.00 28.69 -14.86
CA GLY A 486 -0.38 29.19 -13.63
C GLY A 486 -1.23 29.04 -12.37
N GLU A 487 -2.39 28.37 -12.46
CA GLU A 487 -3.26 28.03 -11.33
C GLU A 487 -3.39 26.52 -11.19
N GLU A 488 -3.25 25.99 -9.98
CA GLU A 488 -3.44 24.57 -9.70
C GLU A 488 -4.93 24.25 -9.56
N VAL A 489 -5.43 23.35 -10.39
CA VAL A 489 -6.80 22.84 -10.36
C VAL A 489 -6.78 21.46 -9.73
N VAL A 490 -7.61 21.25 -8.71
CA VAL A 490 -7.69 20.01 -7.93
C VAL A 490 -9.11 19.45 -7.97
N VAL A 491 -9.28 18.15 -8.24
CA VAL A 491 -10.57 17.44 -8.31
C VAL A 491 -10.41 16.06 -7.69
N ASN A 492 -11.05 15.83 -6.53
CA ASN A 492 -10.79 14.66 -5.70
C ASN A 492 -12.09 14.00 -5.18
N PRO A 493 -12.97 13.41 -6.02
CA PRO A 493 -14.19 12.76 -5.53
C PRO A 493 -13.89 11.43 -4.82
N THR A 494 -14.77 11.06 -3.90
CA THR A 494 -14.82 9.76 -3.24
C THR A 494 -16.05 8.97 -3.70
N ALA A 495 -15.94 7.64 -3.72
CA ALA A 495 -16.93 6.74 -4.30
C ALA A 495 -17.13 5.54 -3.36
N TYR A 496 -18.40 5.16 -3.14
CA TYR A 496 -18.76 4.14 -2.15
C TYR A 496 -19.75 3.14 -2.73
N GLY A 497 -19.34 1.87 -2.70
CA GLY A 497 -20.21 0.74 -2.99
C GLY A 497 -21.15 0.44 -1.84
N HIS A 498 -22.32 -0.10 -2.19
CA HIS A 498 -23.28 -0.59 -1.21
C HIS A 498 -22.90 -1.99 -0.67
N GLY A 499 -21.97 -2.69 -1.31
CA GLY A 499 -21.58 -4.06 -0.96
C GLY A 499 -22.47 -5.13 -1.60
N TYR A 500 -21.85 -6.23 -2.04
CA TYR A 500 -22.48 -7.48 -2.44
C TYR A 500 -22.19 -8.59 -1.41
N LEU A 501 -20.91 -8.80 -1.09
CA LEU A 501 -20.51 -9.62 0.06
C LEU A 501 -20.39 -8.78 1.32
N PHE A 502 -20.01 -7.50 1.23
CA PHE A 502 -19.85 -6.61 2.37
C PHE A 502 -21.16 -5.91 2.74
N ASN A 503 -21.24 -5.47 3.99
CA ASN A 503 -22.25 -4.47 4.38
C ASN A 503 -21.92 -3.12 3.72
N ASN A 504 -22.87 -2.19 3.74
CA ASN A 504 -22.75 -0.88 3.13
C ASN A 504 -21.51 -0.11 3.64
N LEU A 505 -20.55 0.11 2.75
CA LEU A 505 -19.27 0.74 3.08
C LEU A 505 -19.43 2.21 3.47
N ALA A 506 -20.49 2.88 3.02
CA ALA A 506 -20.77 4.26 3.35
C ALA A 506 -21.33 4.46 4.78
N MET A 507 -21.70 3.38 5.47
CA MET A 507 -22.25 3.41 6.83
C MET A 507 -21.19 3.13 7.91
N ASP A 508 -19.95 2.84 7.52
CA ASP A 508 -18.82 2.74 8.43
C ASP A 508 -17.99 4.00 8.37
N PHE A 509 -18.07 4.83 9.41
CA PHE A 509 -17.34 6.10 9.57
C PHE A 509 -15.86 6.04 9.16
N SER A 510 -15.19 4.92 9.41
CA SER A 510 -13.76 4.77 9.13
C SER A 510 -13.45 4.80 7.63
N VAL A 511 -14.36 4.29 6.78
CA VAL A 511 -14.16 4.20 5.33
C VAL A 511 -14.23 5.60 4.67
N PRO A 512 -15.25 6.44 4.91
CA PRO A 512 -15.30 7.78 4.31
C PRO A 512 -14.22 8.72 4.77
N ILE A 513 -13.68 8.53 5.98
CA ILE A 513 -12.52 9.29 6.42
C ILE A 513 -11.26 8.82 5.70
N HIS A 514 -11.04 7.51 5.59
CA HIS A 514 -9.93 6.96 4.81
C HIS A 514 -9.94 7.50 3.37
N GLU A 515 -11.07 7.36 2.66
CA GLU A 515 -11.21 7.86 1.28
C GLU A 515 -11.12 9.39 1.19
N GLY A 516 -11.72 10.10 2.15
CA GLY A 516 -11.65 11.56 2.22
C GLY A 516 -10.24 12.07 2.47
N THR A 517 -9.41 11.30 3.18
CA THR A 517 -7.99 11.62 3.42
C THR A 517 -7.16 11.44 2.15
N HIS A 518 -7.41 10.42 1.32
CA HIS A 518 -6.82 10.35 -0.01
C HIS A 518 -7.13 11.60 -0.85
N ALA A 519 -8.34 12.15 -0.69
CA ALA A 519 -8.76 13.36 -1.40
C ALA A 519 -8.19 14.66 -0.81
N THR A 520 -7.74 14.69 0.45
CA THR A 520 -7.39 15.94 1.15
C THR A 520 -5.93 16.04 1.56
N ILE A 521 -5.32 14.95 2.05
CA ILE A 521 -3.95 14.92 2.60
C ILE A 521 -2.94 14.37 1.60
N THR A 522 -3.29 13.35 0.81
CA THR A 522 -2.38 12.80 -0.22
C THR A 522 -1.85 13.88 -1.18
N PRO A 523 -2.64 14.85 -1.65
CA PRO A 523 -2.11 15.94 -2.49
C PRO A 523 -1.13 16.87 -1.76
N ILE A 524 -1.16 16.92 -0.42
CA ILE A 524 -0.19 17.68 0.39
C ILE A 524 1.16 16.95 0.39
N ALA A 525 1.14 15.62 0.60
CA ALA A 525 2.35 14.81 0.71
C ALA A 525 2.96 14.45 -0.65
N GLY A 526 2.17 14.40 -1.72
CA GLY A 526 2.66 14.13 -3.07
C GLY A 526 3.12 12.70 -3.30
N PHE A 527 2.45 11.71 -2.69
CA PHE A 527 2.76 10.28 -2.83
C PHE A 527 2.68 9.80 -4.28
N GLU A 528 3.80 9.92 -5.00
CA GLU A 528 3.92 9.64 -6.44
C GLU A 528 4.83 8.43 -6.74
N GLY A 529 5.48 7.85 -5.73
CA GLY A 529 6.50 6.79 -5.88
C GLY A 529 5.97 5.36 -5.72
N GLU A 530 6.30 4.47 -6.65
CA GLU A 530 6.11 3.02 -6.51
C GLU A 530 7.42 2.35 -6.05
N PRO A 531 7.39 1.27 -5.24
CA PRO A 531 6.21 0.67 -4.62
C PRO A 531 5.82 1.29 -3.26
N GLU A 532 6.77 1.80 -2.47
CA GLU A 532 6.51 2.24 -1.08
C GLU A 532 5.62 3.49 -0.94
N GLY A 533 5.60 4.40 -1.92
CA GLY A 533 4.74 5.59 -1.88
C GLY A 533 3.25 5.24 -1.98
N GLY A 534 2.88 4.20 -2.74
CA GLY A 534 1.53 3.65 -2.75
C GLY A 534 1.13 3.09 -1.38
N ALA A 535 2.02 2.36 -0.71
CA ALA A 535 1.78 1.87 0.64
C ALA A 535 1.72 3.00 1.71
N LEU A 536 2.52 4.06 1.55
CA LEU A 536 2.41 5.26 2.40
C LEU A 536 1.06 5.96 2.22
N ASN A 537 0.58 6.05 0.98
CA ASN A 537 -0.72 6.64 0.66
C ASN A 537 -1.87 5.91 1.37
N GLU A 538 -1.85 4.58 1.42
CA GLU A 538 -2.80 3.76 2.18
C GLU A 538 -2.62 3.92 3.69
N GLY A 539 -1.39 3.75 4.18
CA GLY A 539 -1.10 3.75 5.62
C GLY A 539 -1.42 5.08 6.31
N GLN A 540 -1.24 6.22 5.63
CA GLN A 540 -1.63 7.52 6.19
C GLN A 540 -3.15 7.73 6.20
N ALA A 541 -3.88 7.20 5.21
CA ALA A 541 -5.33 7.30 5.15
C ALA A 541 -5.97 6.53 6.31
N ASP A 542 -5.45 5.33 6.57
CA ASP A 542 -5.79 4.53 7.75
C ASP A 542 -5.53 5.28 9.06
N LEU A 543 -4.36 5.91 9.22
CA LEU A 543 -4.01 6.65 10.43
C LEU A 543 -4.97 7.80 10.74
N TRP A 544 -5.42 8.54 9.72
CA TRP A 544 -6.41 9.59 9.91
C TRP A 544 -7.77 9.02 10.30
N ALA A 545 -8.20 7.91 9.68
CA ALA A 545 -9.41 7.20 10.10
C ALA A 545 -9.32 6.75 11.57
N TYR A 546 -8.18 6.20 11.98
CA TYR A 546 -7.96 5.72 13.34
C TYR A 546 -8.00 6.85 14.37
N THR A 547 -7.27 7.94 14.13
CA THR A 547 -7.16 9.03 15.11
C THR A 547 -8.43 9.86 15.24
N VAL A 548 -9.17 10.06 14.13
CA VAL A 548 -10.45 10.78 14.17
C VAL A 548 -11.54 9.90 14.79
N GLY A 549 -11.53 8.59 14.49
CA GLY A 549 -12.49 7.62 15.03
C GLY A 549 -12.19 7.11 16.45
N GLU A 550 -11.02 7.44 17.00
CA GLU A 550 -10.54 6.88 18.28
C GLU A 550 -10.60 5.34 18.31
N THR A 551 -10.26 4.71 17.19
CA THR A 551 -10.31 3.26 17.00
C THR A 551 -9.10 2.79 16.20
N PRO A 552 -8.48 1.64 16.53
CA PRO A 552 -7.39 1.11 15.72
C PRO A 552 -7.87 0.39 14.45
N ASP A 553 -9.18 0.22 14.25
CA ASP A 553 -9.72 -0.68 13.23
C ASP A 553 -10.39 0.07 12.07
N LEU A 554 -10.18 -0.43 10.85
CA LEU A 554 -10.78 0.08 9.63
C LEU A 554 -11.75 -0.96 9.05
N GLY A 555 -12.96 -0.50 8.69
CA GLY A 555 -13.93 -1.32 7.96
C GLY A 555 -14.45 -2.52 8.74
N THR A 556 -14.62 -2.38 10.06
CA THR A 556 -15.19 -3.42 10.94
C THR A 556 -16.60 -3.80 10.50
N TYR A 557 -17.42 -2.82 10.13
CA TYR A 557 -18.81 -3.07 9.75
C TYR A 557 -18.96 -3.79 8.40
N PRO A 558 -18.28 -3.37 7.31
CA PRO A 558 -18.32 -4.05 6.01
C PRO A 558 -18.03 -5.54 6.06
N VAL A 559 -16.98 -5.97 6.78
CA VAL A 559 -16.54 -7.38 6.77
C VAL A 559 -17.34 -8.29 7.69
N ASN A 560 -18.12 -7.73 8.61
CA ASN A 560 -18.98 -8.50 9.51
C ASN A 560 -20.36 -8.82 8.91
N SER A 561 -20.52 -8.68 7.60
CA SER A 561 -21.74 -9.00 6.88
C SER A 561 -22.12 -10.48 6.97
N CYS A 562 -23.43 -10.72 6.93
CA CYS A 562 -23.99 -12.06 6.85
C CYS A 562 -23.51 -12.83 5.60
N ASP A 563 -23.40 -12.15 4.45
CA ASP A 563 -23.08 -12.75 3.16
C ASP A 563 -21.60 -13.12 3.03
N LEU A 564 -20.67 -12.25 3.44
CA LEU A 564 -19.25 -12.62 3.50
C LEU A 564 -19.04 -13.80 4.45
N ARG A 565 -19.65 -13.75 5.64
CA ARG A 565 -19.50 -14.81 6.64
C ARG A 565 -20.09 -16.14 6.13
N LYS A 566 -21.20 -16.11 5.39
CA LYS A 566 -21.75 -17.30 4.71
C LYS A 566 -20.78 -17.81 3.65
N PHE A 567 -20.27 -16.95 2.78
CA PHE A 567 -19.29 -17.29 1.75
C PHE A 567 -18.04 -17.96 2.35
N LEU A 568 -17.48 -17.41 3.43
CA LEU A 568 -16.32 -17.98 4.11
C LEU A 568 -16.59 -19.38 4.68
N ARG A 569 -17.75 -19.59 5.32
CA ARG A 569 -18.14 -20.92 5.83
C ARG A 569 -18.25 -21.95 4.70
N GLU A 570 -18.80 -21.54 3.56
CA GLU A 570 -18.92 -22.41 2.37
C GLU A 570 -17.56 -22.80 1.79
N GLN A 571 -16.52 -21.97 1.99
CA GLN A 571 -15.12 -22.26 1.65
C GLN A 571 -14.35 -23.00 2.77
N GLY A 572 -15.00 -23.36 3.89
CA GLY A 572 -14.35 -24.01 5.02
C GLY A 572 -13.43 -23.09 5.84
N VAL A 573 -13.55 -21.77 5.66
CA VAL A 573 -12.80 -20.74 6.41
C VAL A 573 -13.60 -20.34 7.64
N ASN A 574 -12.91 -20.10 8.77
CA ASN A 574 -13.57 -19.57 9.96
C ASN A 574 -14.05 -18.13 9.69
N PRO A 575 -15.35 -17.82 9.69
CA PRO A 575 -15.83 -16.47 9.43
C PRO A 575 -15.39 -15.44 10.48
N ASP A 576 -15.00 -15.88 11.68
CA ASP A 576 -14.48 -15.02 12.73
C ASP A 576 -13.00 -14.67 12.55
N SER A 577 -12.34 -15.16 11.48
CA SER A 577 -10.99 -14.72 11.11
C SER A 577 -10.97 -13.38 10.36
N PHE A 578 -12.11 -12.70 10.20
CA PHE A 578 -12.25 -11.41 9.53
C PHE A 578 -13.03 -10.44 10.43
N GLU A 579 -12.35 -9.84 11.41
CA GLU A 579 -12.97 -8.86 12.33
C GLU A 579 -13.02 -7.44 11.74
N PHE A 580 -12.01 -7.08 10.96
CA PHE A 580 -11.83 -5.78 10.30
C PHE A 580 -11.08 -5.93 8.97
N ILE A 581 -11.08 -4.90 8.12
CA ILE A 581 -10.30 -4.86 6.87
C ILE A 581 -8.82 -4.76 7.18
N ARG A 582 -8.44 -3.80 8.03
CA ARG A 582 -7.07 -3.52 8.51
C ARG A 582 -7.10 -2.97 9.93
N SER A 583 -5.99 -3.09 10.64
CA SER A 583 -5.86 -2.53 11.99
C SER A 583 -4.48 -1.96 12.25
N ALA A 584 -4.47 -0.84 12.96
CA ALA A 584 -3.28 -0.17 13.49
C ALA A 584 -2.46 -1.07 14.43
N GLN A 585 -3.09 -2.11 15.00
CA GLN A 585 -2.45 -3.12 15.85
C GLN A 585 -1.71 -4.21 15.04
N SER A 586 -1.70 -4.11 13.71
CA SER A 586 -0.90 -4.99 12.85
C SER A 586 0.57 -4.98 13.29
N GLN A 587 1.19 -6.16 13.38
CA GLN A 587 2.58 -6.33 13.84
C GLN A 587 3.58 -6.50 12.68
N ILE A 588 3.16 -6.19 11.45
CA ILE A 588 3.98 -6.27 10.24
C ILE A 588 5.17 -5.30 10.34
N ARG A 589 6.32 -5.74 9.83
CA ARG A 589 7.60 -5.01 9.88
C ARG A 589 8.21 -4.85 8.51
N TYR A 590 9.27 -4.06 8.47
CA TYR A 590 9.97 -3.81 7.23
C TYR A 590 10.61 -5.06 6.61
N SER A 591 11.06 -6.05 7.38
CA SER A 591 11.50 -7.36 6.84
C SER A 591 10.38 -8.16 6.15
N GLN A 592 9.12 -7.77 6.37
CA GLN A 592 7.93 -8.43 5.84
C GLN A 592 7.27 -7.68 4.67
N LEU A 593 7.95 -6.65 4.14
CA LEU A 593 7.53 -5.95 2.93
C LEU A 593 7.35 -6.94 1.78
N GLY A 594 6.20 -6.91 1.11
CA GLY A 594 5.91 -7.73 -0.07
C GLY A 594 5.89 -9.25 0.18
N THR A 595 5.50 -9.66 1.40
CA THR A 595 5.44 -11.09 1.81
C THR A 595 4.13 -11.80 1.49
N ARG A 596 3.09 -11.10 1.04
CA ARG A 596 1.81 -11.73 0.69
C ARG A 596 1.91 -12.29 -0.72
N ASP A 597 1.80 -13.62 -0.85
CA ASP A 597 1.91 -14.33 -2.13
C ASP A 597 3.21 -13.99 -2.91
N ASN A 598 4.27 -13.64 -2.16
CA ASN A 598 5.54 -13.13 -2.70
C ASN A 598 5.42 -11.86 -3.56
N ALA A 599 4.37 -11.05 -3.38
CA ALA A 599 4.07 -9.83 -4.12
C ALA A 599 3.96 -8.60 -3.21
N PHE A 600 4.25 -7.42 -3.76
CA PHE A 600 4.02 -6.13 -3.10
C PHE A 600 2.53 -5.80 -3.13
N GLU A 601 1.98 -5.32 -2.01
CA GLU A 601 0.55 -5.03 -1.89
C GLU A 601 0.37 -3.77 -1.04
N VAL A 602 -0.01 -2.67 -1.67
CA VAL A 602 -0.05 -1.32 -1.05
C VAL A 602 -0.84 -1.28 0.25
N HIS A 603 -1.98 -1.96 0.34
CA HIS A 603 -2.86 -1.90 1.50
C HIS A 603 -2.24 -2.62 2.71
N ARG A 604 -1.69 -3.82 2.50
CA ARG A 604 -1.03 -4.59 3.55
C ARG A 604 0.31 -3.97 3.94
N ASP A 605 1.12 -3.62 2.96
CA ASP A 605 2.46 -3.09 3.22
C ASP A 605 2.37 -1.69 3.87
N GLY A 606 1.28 -0.94 3.65
CA GLY A 606 0.97 0.30 4.35
C GLY A 606 0.81 0.15 5.87
N GLU A 607 0.41 -1.04 6.37
CA GLU A 607 0.31 -1.31 7.80
C GLU A 607 1.66 -1.22 8.53
N ILE A 608 2.80 -1.32 7.82
CA ILE A 608 4.14 -1.13 8.40
C ILE A 608 4.29 0.31 8.92
N TYR A 609 3.90 1.28 8.11
CA TYR A 609 3.95 2.69 8.47
C TYR A 609 2.81 3.07 9.43
N ALA A 610 1.59 2.62 9.14
CA ALA A 610 0.42 2.89 9.99
C ALA A 610 0.61 2.34 11.41
N GLY A 611 1.10 1.10 11.54
CA GLY A 611 1.38 0.50 12.84
C GLY A 611 2.47 1.26 13.62
N ALA A 612 3.55 1.68 12.95
CA ALA A 612 4.60 2.49 13.59
C ALA A 612 4.04 3.81 14.15
N MET A 613 3.24 4.52 13.36
CA MET A 613 2.69 5.81 13.76
C MET A 613 1.59 5.67 14.81
N TRP A 614 0.84 4.57 14.82
CA TRP A 614 -0.10 4.25 15.89
C TRP A 614 0.60 3.94 17.22
N ASP A 615 1.66 3.13 17.19
CA ASP A 615 2.51 2.87 18.36
C ASP A 615 3.05 4.18 18.94
N LEU A 616 3.47 5.10 18.07
CA LEU A 616 3.93 6.43 18.47
C LEU A 616 2.81 7.26 19.12
N ARG A 617 1.60 7.23 18.56
CA ARG A 617 0.42 7.93 19.09
C ARG A 617 0.11 7.47 20.51
N GLU A 618 -0.01 6.17 20.73
CA GLU A 618 -0.36 5.60 22.04
C GLU A 618 0.69 5.96 23.10
N LEU A 619 1.97 5.89 22.74
CA LEU A 619 3.06 6.30 23.63
C LEU A 619 3.04 7.81 23.92
N MET A 620 2.72 8.66 22.95
CA MET A 620 2.61 10.11 23.17
C MET A 620 1.41 10.46 24.07
N VAL A 621 0.25 9.82 23.87
CA VAL A 621 -0.93 9.98 24.73
C VAL A 621 -0.62 9.55 26.16
N ALA A 622 0.05 8.42 26.34
CA ALA A 622 0.50 7.95 27.64
C ALA A 622 1.50 8.90 28.31
N LEU A 623 2.41 9.48 27.52
CA LEU A 623 3.43 10.43 27.98
C LEU A 623 2.81 11.77 28.42
N GLN A 624 1.77 12.24 27.71
CA GLN A 624 1.15 13.55 27.92
C GLN A 624 -0.39 13.44 27.97
N PRO A 625 -0.97 12.79 28.99
CA PRO A 625 -2.40 12.46 29.03
C PRO A 625 -3.31 13.63 29.44
N ARG A 626 -2.75 14.83 29.70
CA ARG A 626 -3.53 15.99 30.14
C ARG A 626 -4.44 16.48 29.01
N GLN A 627 -5.72 16.62 29.30
CA GLN A 627 -6.77 17.06 28.37
C GLN A 627 -6.77 18.59 28.26
N ASP A 628 -5.75 19.13 27.57
CA ASP A 628 -5.52 20.58 27.44
C ASP A 628 -6.05 21.14 26.09
N PHE A 629 -6.51 20.28 25.18
CA PHE A 629 -6.94 20.62 23.82
C PHE A 629 -8.34 20.09 23.52
N VAL A 630 -8.90 20.50 22.38
CA VAL A 630 -10.23 20.09 21.93
C VAL A 630 -10.24 19.72 20.45
N ARG A 631 -11.23 18.95 20.02
CA ARG A 631 -11.56 18.67 18.62
C ARG A 631 -13.03 19.01 18.34
N PRO A 632 -13.38 19.27 17.07
CA PRO A 632 -14.77 19.39 16.66
C PRO A 632 -15.57 18.18 17.10
N ASP A 633 -16.65 18.42 17.82
CA ASP A 633 -17.60 17.38 18.20
C ASP A 633 -18.35 16.89 16.94
N PRO A 634 -18.37 15.57 16.67
CA PRO A 634 -19.00 15.04 15.45
C PRO A 634 -20.49 15.33 15.30
N VAL A 635 -21.19 15.71 16.39
CA VAL A 635 -22.61 16.07 16.39
C VAL A 635 -22.79 17.57 16.17
N THR A 636 -22.09 18.42 16.93
CA THR A 636 -22.30 19.88 16.89
C THR A 636 -21.40 20.62 15.90
N GLY A 637 -20.22 20.06 15.60
CA GLY A 637 -19.14 20.71 14.86
C GLY A 637 -18.36 21.75 15.69
N ASP A 638 -18.78 22.02 16.93
CA ASP A 638 -18.10 22.94 17.82
C ASP A 638 -16.86 22.25 18.45
N PRO A 639 -15.75 22.96 18.67
CA PRO A 639 -14.53 22.38 19.24
C PRO A 639 -14.69 22.11 20.74
N THR A 640 -15.36 21.01 21.11
CA THR A 640 -15.69 20.64 22.51
C THR A 640 -15.23 19.26 22.93
N GLN A 641 -14.81 18.40 22.00
CA GLN A 641 -14.33 17.06 22.34
C GLN A 641 -12.92 17.16 22.96
N GLU A 642 -12.79 16.89 24.26
CA GLU A 642 -11.50 16.95 24.96
C GLU A 642 -10.44 16.07 24.29
N THR A 643 -9.21 16.58 24.22
CA THR A 643 -8.07 15.93 23.58
C THR A 643 -6.80 16.14 24.40
N SER A 644 -5.99 15.06 24.52
CA SER A 644 -4.77 15.10 25.28
C SER A 644 -3.68 15.89 24.57
N LEU A 645 -2.76 16.50 25.33
CA LEU A 645 -1.56 17.15 24.78
C LEU A 645 -0.72 16.15 23.94
N GLY A 646 -0.69 14.87 24.32
CA GLY A 646 0.00 13.83 23.58
C GLY A 646 -0.60 13.59 22.19
N LYS A 647 -1.94 13.46 22.11
CA LYS A 647 -2.63 13.35 20.82
C LYS A 647 -2.46 14.61 19.98
N GLU A 648 -2.62 15.80 20.58
CA GLU A 648 -2.37 17.08 19.91
C GLU A 648 -0.97 17.12 19.27
N THR A 649 0.05 16.80 20.05
CA THR A 649 1.44 16.83 19.60
C THR A 649 1.67 15.82 18.47
N TRP A 650 1.12 14.60 18.60
CA TRP A 650 1.22 13.58 17.56
C TRP A 650 0.57 14.01 16.25
N GLU A 651 -0.66 14.53 16.27
CA GLU A 651 -1.40 14.93 15.05
C GLU A 651 -0.70 16.07 14.32
N ARG A 652 -0.11 17.00 15.07
CA ARG A 652 0.67 18.10 14.50
C ARG A 652 1.98 17.62 13.89
N ILE A 653 2.69 16.69 14.54
CA ILE A 653 3.89 16.07 13.96
C ILE A 653 3.51 15.27 12.71
N PHE A 654 2.41 14.51 12.74
CA PHE A 654 1.94 13.72 11.62
C PHE A 654 1.57 14.61 10.42
N LEU A 655 0.70 15.61 10.61
CA LEU A 655 0.36 16.58 9.56
C LEU A 655 1.61 17.34 9.07
N GLY A 656 2.48 17.76 9.98
CA GLY A 656 3.75 18.41 9.65
C GLY A 656 4.64 17.54 8.78
N SER A 657 4.69 16.23 9.05
CA SER A 657 5.46 15.29 8.25
C SER A 657 4.89 15.15 6.82
N MET A 658 3.57 15.25 6.63
CA MET A 658 2.96 15.25 5.29
C MET A 658 3.41 16.46 4.47
N TYR A 659 3.47 17.65 5.10
CA TYR A 659 4.01 18.84 4.43
C TYR A 659 5.50 18.72 4.11
N VAL A 660 6.29 18.10 4.99
CA VAL A 660 7.71 17.81 4.72
C VAL A 660 7.86 16.85 3.54
N LEU A 661 7.02 15.82 3.47
CA LEU A 661 7.02 14.87 2.35
C LEU A 661 6.62 15.53 1.03
N GLY A 662 5.71 16.52 1.05
CA GLY A 662 5.32 17.29 -0.14
C GLY A 662 6.44 18.00 -0.89
N ILE A 663 7.59 18.20 -0.23
CA ILE A 663 8.81 18.77 -0.84
C ILE A 663 9.92 17.72 -1.09
N SER A 664 9.65 16.45 -0.79
CA SER A 664 10.54 15.31 -0.99
C SER A 664 9.99 14.37 -2.06
N ALA A 665 10.81 13.91 -3.01
CA ALA A 665 10.45 12.86 -3.97
C ALA A 665 11.69 12.02 -4.31
N PRO A 666 11.61 10.69 -4.50
CA PRO A 666 10.44 9.81 -4.26
C PRO A 666 10.16 9.55 -2.77
N ASP A 667 8.94 9.14 -2.43
CA ASP A 667 8.51 8.84 -1.05
C ASP A 667 8.79 7.38 -0.66
N THR A 668 9.43 7.18 0.49
CA THR A 668 9.82 5.86 1.02
C THR A 668 9.55 5.81 2.52
N PHE A 669 9.40 4.62 3.13
CA PHE A 669 9.18 4.50 4.57
C PHE A 669 10.31 5.12 5.40
N VAL A 670 11.55 5.04 4.89
CA VAL A 670 12.73 5.65 5.49
C VAL A 670 12.63 7.19 5.47
N ARG A 671 12.15 7.77 4.36
CA ARG A 671 11.92 9.22 4.26
C ARG A 671 10.73 9.68 5.08
N ALA A 672 9.66 8.89 5.18
CA ALA A 672 8.53 9.18 6.05
C ALA A 672 8.95 9.28 7.52
N ARG A 673 9.80 8.37 8.02
CA ARG A 673 10.41 8.50 9.35
C ARG A 673 11.18 9.81 9.50
N ASP A 674 12.03 10.15 8.54
CA ASP A 674 12.83 11.38 8.62
C ASP A 674 11.94 12.63 8.62
N ALA A 675 10.87 12.63 7.83
CA ALA A 675 9.88 13.71 7.82
C ALA A 675 9.20 13.90 9.19
N VAL A 676 8.91 12.80 9.91
CA VAL A 676 8.40 12.84 11.29
C VAL A 676 9.42 13.46 12.25
N LEU A 677 10.70 13.10 12.13
CA LEU A 677 11.79 13.69 12.95
C LEU A 677 12.00 15.19 12.65
N ILE A 678 11.89 15.58 11.38
CA ILE A 678 12.00 16.98 10.94
C ILE A 678 10.82 17.79 11.46
N ALA A 679 9.60 17.26 11.36
CA ALA A 679 8.40 17.90 11.89
C ALA A 679 8.49 18.08 13.41
N ASP A 680 8.97 17.08 14.16
CA ASP A 680 9.21 17.18 15.61
C ASP A 680 10.28 18.24 15.94
N ALA A 681 11.38 18.30 15.19
CA ALA A 681 12.42 19.31 15.42
C ALA A 681 11.95 20.73 15.12
N ALA A 682 11.13 20.91 14.07
CA ALA A 682 10.57 22.20 13.71
C ALA A 682 9.49 22.66 14.70
N LEU A 683 8.57 21.77 15.05
CA LEU A 683 7.41 22.07 15.90
C LEU A 683 7.72 21.98 17.38
N TYR A 684 8.67 21.17 17.83
CA TYR A 684 8.94 20.93 19.24
C TYR A 684 10.44 20.80 19.53
N PRO A 685 11.28 21.80 19.20
CA PRO A 685 12.72 21.72 19.48
C PRO A 685 12.99 21.59 20.99
N THR A 686 14.04 20.85 21.34
CA THR A 686 14.52 20.77 22.73
C THR A 686 15.04 22.13 23.20
N ASP A 687 15.70 22.89 22.32
CA ASP A 687 16.13 24.25 22.59
C ASP A 687 15.72 25.16 21.42
N PRO A 688 14.70 26.02 21.58
CA PRO A 688 14.26 26.92 20.51
C PRO A 688 15.30 27.98 20.12
N LEU A 689 16.38 28.15 20.89
CA LEU A 689 17.49 29.04 20.56
C LEU A 689 18.61 28.34 19.77
N ASP A 690 18.61 27.02 19.72
CA ASP A 690 19.54 26.21 18.93
C ASP A 690 18.83 25.64 17.70
N LEU A 691 19.17 26.20 16.54
CA LEU A 691 18.61 25.81 15.26
C LEU A 691 19.03 24.39 14.83
N THR A 692 20.02 23.78 15.49
CA THR A 692 20.40 22.39 15.23
C THR A 692 19.81 21.40 16.23
N SER A 693 19.04 21.89 17.21
CA SER A 693 18.52 21.04 18.26
C SER A 693 17.51 20.02 17.74
N PRO A 694 17.54 18.77 18.25
CA PRO A 694 16.54 17.78 17.89
C PRO A 694 15.18 18.17 18.47
N GLY A 695 14.13 17.53 17.96
CA GLY A 695 12.81 17.63 18.57
C GLY A 695 12.75 16.91 19.92
N ARG A 696 11.80 17.30 20.77
CA ARG A 696 11.61 16.78 22.14
C ARG A 696 11.23 15.30 22.16
N HIS A 697 10.69 14.78 21.06
CA HIS A 697 10.24 13.40 20.93
C HIS A 697 11.17 12.56 20.06
N HIS A 698 12.28 13.11 19.59
CA HIS A 698 13.25 12.45 18.71
C HIS A 698 13.61 11.03 19.16
N ALA A 699 13.99 10.83 20.43
CA ALA A 699 14.38 9.52 20.94
C ALA A 699 13.22 8.50 20.95
N LEU A 700 11.99 8.97 21.16
CA LEU A 700 10.80 8.14 21.10
C LEU A 700 10.49 7.74 19.65
N ILE A 701 10.48 8.71 18.74
CA ILE A 701 10.22 8.51 17.30
C ILE A 701 11.21 7.49 16.73
N GLU A 702 12.52 7.69 16.92
CA GLU A 702 13.53 6.75 16.39
C GLU A 702 13.34 5.32 16.93
N ARG A 703 12.97 5.16 18.20
CA ARG A 703 12.76 3.84 18.81
C ARG A 703 11.53 3.13 18.28
N VAL A 704 10.45 3.86 18.02
CA VAL A 704 9.22 3.29 17.46
C VAL A 704 9.46 2.83 16.02
N PHE A 705 10.10 3.65 15.18
CA PHE A 705 10.47 3.23 13.82
C PHE A 705 11.49 2.08 13.82
N ALA A 706 12.49 2.11 14.70
CA ALA A 706 13.43 0.99 14.85
C ALA A 706 12.73 -0.31 15.29
N ALA A 707 11.65 -0.23 16.08
CA ALA A 707 10.86 -1.39 16.47
C ALA A 707 10.17 -2.08 15.27
N ARG A 708 9.89 -1.32 14.22
CA ARG A 708 9.38 -1.77 12.90
C ARG A 708 10.49 -2.01 11.87
N GLU A 709 11.74 -2.06 12.33
CA GLU A 709 12.96 -2.31 11.54
C GLU A 709 13.32 -1.20 10.54
N LEU A 710 12.81 0.01 10.79
CA LEU A 710 13.13 1.25 10.09
C LEU A 710 14.10 2.11 10.92
N GLY A 711 15.13 1.49 11.49
CA GLY A 711 16.15 2.14 12.32
C GLY A 711 17.21 2.93 11.52
N ALA A 712 18.23 3.44 12.21
CA ALA A 712 19.23 4.37 11.68
C ALA A 712 19.92 3.89 10.39
N ASN A 713 20.20 2.58 10.28
CA ASN A 713 20.89 1.96 9.14
C ASN A 713 19.94 1.48 8.03
N ALA A 714 18.62 1.61 8.21
CA ALA A 714 17.64 1.19 7.21
C ALA A 714 17.75 2.06 5.95
N LYS A 715 17.58 1.44 4.79
CA LYS A 715 17.60 2.09 3.48
C LYS A 715 16.41 1.63 2.66
N ALA A 716 15.90 2.54 1.85
CA ALA A 716 14.86 2.24 0.87
C ALA A 716 15.30 1.12 -0.08
N PRO A 717 14.35 0.39 -0.69
CA PRO A 717 14.68 -0.76 -1.54
C PRO A 717 15.47 -0.33 -2.77
N LEU A 718 16.55 -1.04 -3.06
CA LEU A 718 17.32 -0.92 -4.31
C LEU A 718 17.31 -2.29 -5.01
N GLY A 719 16.81 -2.34 -6.25
CA GLY A 719 16.73 -3.60 -7.00
C GLY A 719 15.87 -4.68 -6.33
N GLY A 720 14.81 -4.30 -5.61
CA GLY A 720 13.90 -5.22 -4.92
C GLY A 720 14.41 -5.76 -3.56
N ARG A 721 15.54 -5.25 -3.06
CA ARG A 721 16.11 -5.64 -1.77
C ARG A 721 16.04 -4.49 -0.75
N GLN A 722 15.25 -4.62 0.31
CA GLN A 722 15.27 -3.63 1.41
C GLN A 722 16.43 -3.85 2.37
N THR A 723 16.91 -2.75 2.98
CA THR A 723 17.84 -2.82 4.12
C THR A 723 17.10 -2.51 5.40
N ILE A 724 17.05 -3.47 6.31
CA ILE A 724 16.39 -3.32 7.61
C ILE A 724 17.39 -2.87 8.69
N SER A 725 16.89 -2.24 9.75
CA SER A 725 17.72 -1.82 10.88
C SER A 725 16.88 -1.71 12.15
N THR A 726 17.43 -2.17 13.27
CA THR A 726 16.91 -1.89 14.63
C THR A 726 17.81 -0.96 15.43
N ALA A 727 18.98 -0.61 14.90
CA ALA A 727 19.82 0.41 15.50
C ALA A 727 19.12 1.78 15.56
N VAL A 728 19.43 2.56 16.58
CA VAL A 728 19.06 3.97 16.72
C VAL A 728 20.32 4.85 16.70
N SER A 729 20.15 6.18 16.62
CA SER A 729 21.27 7.10 16.70
C SER A 729 21.98 7.04 18.07
N GLU A 730 23.23 7.51 18.11
CA GLU A 730 23.98 7.66 19.36
C GLU A 730 23.26 8.61 20.34
N PHE A 731 22.59 9.64 19.82
CA PHE A 731 21.75 10.54 20.62
C PHE A 731 20.66 9.76 21.36
N THR A 732 19.90 8.92 20.66
CA THR A 732 18.81 8.14 21.25
C THR A 732 19.33 7.05 22.20
N ALA A 733 20.44 6.39 21.86
CA ALA A 733 21.01 5.33 22.68
C ALA A 733 21.58 5.83 24.03
N THR A 734 22.03 7.09 24.09
CA THR A 734 22.65 7.71 25.26
C THR A 734 21.68 8.46 26.17
N GLN A 735 20.39 8.51 25.84
CA GLN A 735 19.38 9.08 26.72
C GLN A 735 19.38 8.38 28.09
N ALA A 736 19.13 9.15 29.15
CA ALA A 736 19.16 8.62 30.51
C ALA A 736 18.14 7.49 30.69
N LYS A 737 18.62 6.32 31.10
CA LYS A 737 17.84 5.08 31.15
C LYS A 737 17.09 4.93 32.48
N PRO A 738 15.80 4.55 32.48
CA PRO A 738 15.12 4.12 33.70
C PRO A 738 15.66 2.76 34.20
N SER A 739 15.24 2.37 35.40
CA SER A 739 15.56 1.05 35.96
C SER A 739 15.02 -0.07 35.06
N THR A 740 15.76 -1.18 35.00
CA THR A 740 15.37 -2.36 34.23
C THR A 740 14.22 -3.11 34.94
N PRO A 741 13.17 -3.56 34.21
CA PRO A 741 12.14 -4.46 34.76
C PRO A 741 12.74 -5.77 35.30
N ASP A 742 12.22 -6.28 36.41
CA ASP A 742 12.64 -7.55 37.03
C ASP A 742 11.48 -8.55 37.11
N ALA A 743 11.81 -9.80 37.44
CA ALA A 743 10.86 -10.92 37.60
C ALA A 743 9.96 -11.11 36.37
N ILE A 744 10.58 -11.24 35.20
CA ILE A 744 9.86 -11.49 33.95
C ILE A 744 9.47 -12.96 33.89
N ASP A 745 8.20 -13.26 33.75
CA ASP A 745 7.70 -14.63 33.63
C ASP A 745 6.98 -14.82 32.29
N ALA A 746 7.17 -15.98 31.66
CA ALA A 746 6.50 -16.38 30.44
C ALA A 746 5.81 -17.74 30.65
N HIS A 747 4.48 -17.75 30.60
CA HIS A 747 3.64 -18.90 30.92
C HIS A 747 2.73 -19.27 29.74
N ILE A 748 2.76 -20.53 29.32
CA ILE A 748 1.81 -21.04 28.33
C ILE A 748 0.44 -21.16 28.99
N ILE A 749 -0.57 -20.44 28.48
CA ILE A 749 -1.91 -20.40 29.06
C ILE A 749 -2.96 -21.14 28.20
N SER A 750 -2.68 -21.35 26.92
CA SER A 750 -3.50 -22.12 25.97
C SER A 750 -2.63 -22.72 24.86
N ASP A 751 -3.27 -23.39 23.91
CA ASP A 751 -2.65 -23.95 22.71
C ASP A 751 -2.27 -22.91 21.64
N ASP A 752 -2.62 -21.64 21.88
CA ASP A 752 -2.35 -20.53 20.98
C ASP A 752 -1.79 -19.27 21.69
N ALA A 753 -1.57 -19.30 23.01
CA ALA A 753 -1.16 -18.11 23.75
C ALA A 753 -0.13 -18.32 24.87
N ILE A 754 0.76 -17.35 25.03
CA ILE A 754 1.71 -17.19 26.14
C ILE A 754 1.38 -15.90 26.88
N GLU A 755 1.24 -15.98 28.20
CA GLU A 755 1.17 -14.82 29.07
C GLU A 755 2.57 -14.41 29.53
N ILE A 756 2.88 -13.12 29.42
CA ILE A 756 4.12 -12.51 29.89
C ILE A 756 3.79 -11.49 30.97
N THR A 757 4.48 -11.54 32.12
CA THR A 757 4.30 -10.60 33.24
C THR A 757 5.64 -10.09 33.75
N TRP A 758 5.65 -8.91 34.40
CA TRP A 758 6.85 -8.31 35.00
C TRP A 758 6.53 -7.42 36.21
N GLU A 759 7.54 -7.10 37.03
CA GLU A 759 7.42 -6.08 38.08
C GLU A 759 7.46 -4.66 37.49
N THR A 760 6.59 -3.78 37.99
CA THR A 760 6.51 -2.40 37.53
C THR A 760 7.75 -1.59 37.91
N VAL A 761 8.21 -0.74 37.00
CA VAL A 761 9.31 0.21 37.20
C VAL A 761 8.72 1.58 37.60
N PRO A 762 9.23 2.22 38.67
CA PRO A 762 8.80 3.57 39.04
C PRO A 762 8.99 4.57 37.90
N ASP A 763 8.02 5.46 37.71
CA ASP A 763 8.01 6.51 36.68
C ASP A 763 8.07 6.00 35.22
N ALA A 764 7.91 4.69 35.00
CA ALA A 764 7.69 4.14 33.67
C ALA A 764 6.23 4.39 33.24
N PHE A 765 6.05 5.00 32.06
CA PHE A 765 4.71 5.22 31.49
C PHE A 765 4.31 4.12 30.51
N ALA A 766 5.30 3.37 29.99
CA ALA A 766 5.09 2.24 29.09
C ALA A 766 6.26 1.22 29.17
N TYR A 767 6.08 0.09 28.51
CA TYR A 767 7.09 -0.96 28.36
C TYR A 767 7.20 -1.41 26.91
N GLN A 768 8.40 -1.83 26.48
CA GLN A 768 8.62 -2.50 25.20
C GLN A 768 8.87 -3.98 25.46
N LEU A 769 8.02 -4.84 24.92
CA LEU A 769 8.24 -6.29 24.91
C LEU A 769 9.02 -6.69 23.66
N LEU A 770 10.01 -7.56 23.81
CA LEU A 770 10.76 -8.16 22.71
C LEU A 770 10.84 -9.66 22.89
N LYS A 771 10.86 -10.40 21.77
CA LYS A 771 11.02 -11.86 21.77
C LYS A 771 12.03 -12.34 20.74
N ARG A 772 12.53 -13.55 20.93
CA ARG A 772 13.34 -14.31 19.95
C ARG A 772 13.11 -15.79 20.13
N LYS A 773 13.39 -16.59 19.10
CA LYS A 773 13.40 -18.05 19.25
C LYS A 773 14.50 -18.46 20.22
N LYS A 774 14.20 -19.39 21.15
CA LYS A 774 15.11 -19.78 22.23
C LYS A 774 16.49 -20.15 21.70
N GLY A 775 17.52 -19.50 22.23
CA GLY A 775 18.92 -19.71 21.82
C GLY A 775 19.27 -19.25 20.40
N SER A 776 18.33 -18.67 19.65
CA SER A 776 18.59 -18.11 18.32
C SER A 776 19.10 -16.68 18.43
N SER A 777 20.16 -16.36 17.70
CA SER A 777 20.59 -14.99 17.47
C SER A 777 20.06 -14.43 16.15
N ALA A 778 19.28 -15.19 15.38
CA ALA A 778 18.67 -14.70 14.14
C ALA A 778 17.46 -13.82 14.42
N ARG A 779 17.15 -12.91 13.48
CA ARG A 779 15.85 -12.22 13.43
C ARG A 779 14.74 -13.27 13.36
N LEU A 780 13.56 -12.94 13.89
CA LEU A 780 12.42 -13.87 13.88
C LEU A 780 11.92 -14.17 12.46
N PHE A 781 12.12 -13.25 11.52
CA PHE A 781 11.64 -13.37 10.15
C PHE A 781 12.79 -13.58 9.20
N THR A 782 12.63 -14.49 8.26
CA THR A 782 13.67 -14.83 7.28
C THR A 782 13.52 -14.07 5.95
N GLY A 783 12.54 -13.17 5.84
CA GLY A 783 12.18 -12.50 4.58
C GLY A 783 11.49 -13.47 3.59
N VAL A 784 11.19 -12.98 2.38
CA VAL A 784 10.61 -13.80 1.30
C VAL A 784 11.72 -14.54 0.55
N PRO A 785 11.59 -15.84 0.25
CA PRO A 785 12.49 -16.51 -0.69
C PRO A 785 12.47 -15.72 -2.00
N THR A 786 13.63 -15.20 -2.43
CA THR A 786 13.86 -14.30 -3.58
C THR A 786 13.83 -12.78 -3.35
N ARG A 787 13.27 -12.29 -2.22
CA ARG A 787 13.35 -10.88 -1.77
C ARG A 787 13.88 -10.81 -0.35
N GLU A 788 15.04 -11.43 -0.12
CA GLU A 788 15.69 -11.43 1.19
C GLU A 788 16.14 -10.02 1.55
N TYR A 789 15.73 -9.53 2.73
CA TYR A 789 16.25 -8.27 3.23
C TYR A 789 17.77 -8.35 3.49
N PHE A 790 18.44 -7.20 3.47
CA PHE A 790 19.79 -7.06 3.99
C PHE A 790 19.71 -6.51 5.42
N ASP A 791 20.31 -7.21 6.39
CA ASP A 791 20.44 -6.64 7.74
C ASP A 791 21.52 -5.55 7.71
N GLY A 792 21.07 -4.29 7.86
CA GLY A 792 21.94 -3.12 7.89
C GLY A 792 22.74 -3.02 9.18
N ASP A 793 22.39 -3.78 10.22
CA ASP A 793 23.10 -3.80 11.49
C ASP A 793 24.23 -4.84 11.46
N LEU A 794 25.47 -4.39 11.65
CA LEU A 794 26.62 -5.27 11.88
C LEU A 794 26.49 -6.08 13.18
N THR A 795 25.85 -5.52 14.21
CA THR A 795 25.65 -6.15 15.52
C THR A 795 24.20 -6.05 15.99
N PHE A 796 23.59 -7.17 16.38
CA PHE A 796 22.22 -7.24 16.88
C PHE A 796 22.04 -8.38 17.91
N SER A 797 21.05 -8.26 18.79
CA SER A 797 20.82 -9.20 19.92
C SER A 797 19.96 -10.44 19.56
N GLY A 798 19.33 -10.43 18.38
CA GLY A 798 18.30 -11.38 17.96
C GLY A 798 16.91 -11.10 18.54
N PHE A 799 16.78 -10.24 19.56
CA PHE A 799 15.49 -9.83 20.09
C PHE A 799 14.78 -8.88 19.12
N THR A 800 13.58 -9.28 18.74
CA THR A 800 12.70 -8.56 17.83
C THR A 800 11.56 -7.99 18.66
N HIS A 801 11.16 -6.75 18.41
CA HIS A 801 10.05 -6.11 19.13
C HIS A 801 8.78 -6.99 19.06
N VAL A 802 7.84 -6.87 19.99
CA VAL A 802 6.53 -7.53 19.93
C VAL A 802 5.45 -6.48 20.01
N GLU A 803 5.46 -5.72 21.10
CA GLU A 803 4.40 -4.76 21.43
C GLU A 803 4.94 -3.65 22.35
N PHE A 804 4.30 -2.48 22.30
CA PHE A 804 4.42 -1.46 23.33
C PHE A 804 3.23 -1.54 24.30
N ILE A 805 3.49 -1.67 25.59
CA ILE A 805 2.47 -1.88 26.62
C ILE A 805 2.34 -0.61 27.46
N VAL A 806 1.16 0.01 27.44
CA VAL A 806 0.82 1.21 28.21
C VAL A 806 -0.08 0.83 29.39
N GLY A 807 0.24 1.32 30.59
CA GLY A 807 -0.63 1.21 31.77
C GLY A 807 -0.79 -0.19 32.39
N ASP A 808 -0.12 -1.21 31.84
CA ASP A 808 -0.16 -2.59 32.33
C ASP A 808 1.26 -3.16 32.53
N ASN A 809 1.38 -4.25 33.29
CA ASN A 809 2.61 -5.02 33.52
C ASN A 809 2.48 -6.48 33.08
N ARG A 810 1.58 -6.71 32.13
CA ARG A 810 1.21 -8.01 31.58
C ARG A 810 0.92 -7.87 30.08
N TYR A 811 1.21 -8.91 29.33
CA TYR A 811 0.87 -9.06 27.91
C TYR A 811 0.49 -10.51 27.60
N ILE A 812 -0.41 -10.71 26.62
CA ILE A 812 -0.73 -12.06 26.11
C ILE A 812 -0.28 -12.12 24.65
N ASP A 813 0.80 -12.85 24.40
CA ASP A 813 1.30 -13.16 23.06
C ASP A 813 0.47 -14.30 22.47
N LYS A 814 -0.38 -13.98 21.49
CA LYS A 814 -1.20 -14.95 20.74
C LYS A 814 -0.59 -15.31 19.38
N GLY A 815 0.72 -15.14 19.24
CA GLY A 815 1.37 -15.10 17.94
C GLY A 815 1.20 -13.74 17.25
N GLN A 816 1.79 -13.62 16.07
CA GLN A 816 1.77 -12.35 15.35
C GLN A 816 0.43 -12.16 14.64
N GLY A 817 -0.17 -10.99 14.85
CA GLY A 817 -1.25 -10.50 14.01
C GLY A 817 -0.66 -10.04 12.67
N LEU A 818 -0.90 -10.81 11.61
CA LEU A 818 -0.84 -10.32 10.24
C LEU A 818 -2.23 -9.80 9.89
N GLY A 819 -2.33 -8.69 9.15
CA GLY A 819 -3.59 -8.03 8.79
C GLY A 819 -4.77 -8.97 8.49
N ARG A 820 -5.97 -8.56 8.95
CA ARG A 820 -7.25 -9.30 9.10
C ARG A 820 -7.39 -10.13 10.39
N GLY A 821 -7.48 -9.45 11.53
CA GLY A 821 -8.54 -9.75 12.52
C GLY A 821 -8.35 -10.83 13.60
N ALA A 822 -7.29 -11.63 13.63
CA ALA A 822 -7.04 -12.49 14.79
C ALA A 822 -5.56 -12.79 14.95
N GLY A 823 -5.10 -12.97 16.20
CA GLY A 823 -3.82 -13.64 16.43
C GLY A 823 -3.82 -14.96 15.68
N GLN A 824 -2.85 -15.19 14.80
CA GLN A 824 -2.76 -16.38 13.93
C GLN A 824 -2.46 -17.67 14.72
N GLY A 825 -2.56 -17.60 16.05
CA GLY A 825 -1.99 -18.56 16.98
C GLY A 825 -0.47 -18.42 17.05
N ILE A 826 0.09 -18.88 18.16
CA ILE A 826 1.53 -18.93 18.29
C ILE A 826 2.10 -20.12 17.50
N ASP A 827 3.03 -19.83 16.58
CA ASP A 827 3.65 -20.81 15.67
C ASP A 827 4.59 -21.79 16.40
N SER A 828 5.09 -21.37 17.55
CA SER A 828 6.00 -22.12 18.40
C SER A 828 5.87 -21.61 19.83
N PHE A 829 6.03 -22.49 20.80
CA PHE A 829 6.10 -22.07 22.19
C PHE A 829 7.54 -21.83 22.67
N ASP A 830 8.55 -22.16 21.87
CA ASP A 830 9.98 -22.10 22.23
C ASP A 830 10.57 -20.68 22.09
N TYR A 831 9.95 -19.69 22.75
CA TYR A 831 10.35 -18.29 22.72
C TYR A 831 11.01 -17.83 24.02
N GLU A 832 11.97 -16.91 23.86
CA GLU A 832 12.60 -16.14 24.92
C GLU A 832 12.09 -14.69 24.86
N TYR A 833 11.76 -14.11 26.01
CA TYR A 833 11.20 -12.75 26.16
C TYR A 833 12.08 -11.86 27.02
N VAL A 834 12.13 -10.58 26.67
CA VAL A 834 12.73 -9.50 27.47
C VAL A 834 11.84 -8.26 27.41
N VAL A 835 11.89 -7.46 28.47
CA VAL A 835 11.10 -6.23 28.61
C VAL A 835 12.04 -5.05 28.85
N ARG A 836 11.70 -3.90 28.28
CA ARG A 836 12.33 -2.60 28.61
C ARG A 836 11.29 -1.66 29.20
N ALA A 837 11.66 -0.91 30.24
CA ALA A 837 10.86 0.19 30.75
C ALA A 837 11.12 1.47 29.96
N ILE A 838 10.09 2.30 29.82
CA ILE A 838 10.11 3.56 29.08
C ILE A 838 9.71 4.70 30.02
N SER A 839 10.58 5.70 30.16
CA SER A 839 10.36 6.85 31.05
C SER A 839 10.83 8.16 30.41
N LEU A 840 10.17 9.27 30.80
CA LEU A 840 10.63 10.61 30.45
C LEU A 840 11.83 11.00 31.33
N ASN A 841 12.89 11.49 30.70
CA ASN A 841 14.09 11.95 31.40
C ASN A 841 14.04 13.46 31.70
N PRO A 842 14.95 13.99 32.54
CA PRO A 842 14.95 15.40 32.92
C PRO A 842 15.13 16.40 31.77
N ASN A 843 15.67 15.96 30.63
CA ASN A 843 15.83 16.77 29.43
C ASN A 843 14.58 16.73 28.52
N GLN A 844 13.47 16.18 29.01
CA GLN A 844 12.22 15.97 28.28
C GLN A 844 12.35 15.02 27.07
N GLN A 845 13.39 14.19 27.04
CA GLN A 845 13.55 13.10 26.07
C GLN A 845 13.14 11.77 26.70
N VAL A 846 12.76 10.79 25.88
CA VAL A 846 12.40 9.46 26.38
C VAL A 846 13.63 8.56 26.47
N GLY A 847 13.78 7.90 27.63
CA GLY A 847 14.80 6.89 27.88
C GLY A 847 14.21 5.48 27.93
N PHE A 848 14.95 4.53 27.38
CA PHE A 848 14.63 3.09 27.43
C PHE A 848 15.62 2.39 28.37
N SER A 849 15.13 1.53 29.26
CA SER A 849 16.02 0.74 30.14
C SER A 849 16.90 -0.21 29.32
N ASN A 850 17.89 -0.82 29.98
CA ASN A 850 18.49 -2.04 29.44
C ASN A 850 17.41 -3.14 29.29
N MET A 851 17.69 -4.19 28.53
CA MET A 851 16.79 -5.34 28.47
C MET A 851 16.80 -6.05 29.83
N SER A 852 15.64 -6.52 30.26
CA SER A 852 15.51 -7.38 31.44
C SER A 852 16.32 -8.67 31.33
N GLY A 853 16.36 -9.44 32.41
CA GLY A 853 16.71 -10.85 32.37
C GLY A 853 15.79 -11.60 31.39
N ILE A 854 16.33 -12.64 30.76
CA ILE A 854 15.63 -13.41 29.73
C ILE A 854 14.65 -14.38 30.40
N ALA A 855 13.37 -14.26 30.07
CA ALA A 855 12.34 -15.23 30.41
C ALA A 855 12.17 -16.24 29.26
N SER A 856 11.81 -17.49 29.56
CA SER A 856 11.47 -18.48 28.54
C SER A 856 10.33 -19.35 29.02
N THR A 857 9.52 -19.83 28.07
CA THR A 857 8.58 -20.90 28.36
C THR A 857 9.37 -22.13 28.79
N GLY A 858 8.91 -22.83 29.82
CA GLY A 858 9.61 -23.96 30.41
C GLY A 858 9.72 -25.20 29.51
N LEU A 859 9.57 -25.07 28.20
CA LEU A 859 9.59 -26.18 27.27
C LEU A 859 10.98 -26.79 27.17
N ASN A 860 10.99 -28.11 27.33
CA ASN A 860 12.17 -28.94 27.14
C ASN A 860 11.91 -29.90 25.99
N THR A 861 12.83 -29.93 25.03
CA THR A 861 12.82 -30.96 23.99
C THR A 861 13.06 -32.31 24.65
N VAL A 862 12.15 -33.25 24.41
CA VAL A 862 12.19 -34.59 24.98
C VAL A 862 12.01 -35.63 23.89
N ASP A 863 12.67 -36.77 24.07
CA ASP A 863 12.41 -37.97 23.27
C ASP A 863 11.12 -38.62 23.79
N VAL A 864 10.08 -38.58 22.97
CA VAL A 864 8.74 -39.07 23.29
C VAL A 864 8.43 -40.36 22.53
N SER A 865 9.45 -41.05 22.01
CA SER A 865 9.27 -42.28 21.24
C SER A 865 8.48 -43.35 22.00
N ASP A 866 8.66 -43.45 23.32
CA ASP A 866 7.95 -44.42 24.17
C ASP A 866 6.52 -43.97 24.56
N GLN A 867 6.18 -42.71 24.28
CA GLN A 867 4.87 -42.11 24.57
C GLN A 867 3.99 -42.04 23.32
N VAL A 868 4.49 -42.45 22.15
CA VAL A 868 3.80 -42.29 20.87
C VAL A 868 3.66 -43.63 20.16
N ASP A 869 2.42 -43.99 19.86
CA ASP A 869 2.09 -45.09 18.94
C ASP A 869 1.87 -44.56 17.52
N TYR A 870 1.71 -45.44 16.53
CA TYR A 870 1.55 -45.04 15.14
C TYR A 870 0.53 -45.89 14.37
N LYS A 871 -0.09 -45.27 13.37
CA LYS A 871 -0.94 -45.94 12.37
C LYS A 871 -0.31 -45.80 11.00
N VAL A 872 -0.21 -46.91 10.28
CA VAL A 872 0.25 -46.96 8.89
C VAL A 872 -0.93 -47.26 7.96
N GLY A 873 -1.04 -46.51 6.87
CA GLY A 873 -2.05 -46.67 5.83
C GLY A 873 -1.45 -46.54 4.42
N ASN A 874 -2.25 -46.81 3.39
CA ASN A 874 -1.92 -46.58 1.98
C ASN A 874 -0.52 -47.09 1.53
N VAL A 875 -0.14 -48.27 2.01
CA VAL A 875 1.15 -48.88 1.66
C VAL A 875 1.17 -49.24 0.18
N ASN A 876 2.19 -48.75 -0.53
CA ASN A 876 2.38 -48.97 -1.96
C ASN A 876 3.85 -49.29 -2.28
N TYR A 877 4.05 -50.12 -3.30
CA TYR A 877 5.36 -50.35 -3.90
C TYR A 877 5.23 -50.28 -5.42
N ASN A 878 5.73 -49.21 -6.03
CA ASN A 878 5.65 -49.00 -7.47
C ASN A 878 6.92 -48.35 -8.02
N ASN A 879 7.37 -48.76 -9.20
CA ASN A 879 8.57 -48.25 -9.88
C ASN A 879 9.82 -48.15 -8.98
N GLY A 880 10.02 -49.11 -8.09
CA GLY A 880 11.17 -49.09 -7.19
C GLY A 880 11.03 -48.20 -5.96
N ILE A 881 9.88 -47.56 -5.74
CA ILE A 881 9.64 -46.73 -4.56
C ILE A 881 8.71 -47.50 -3.61
N PHE A 882 9.13 -47.63 -2.35
CA PHE A 882 8.27 -48.09 -1.26
C PHE A 882 7.72 -46.88 -0.52
N ALA A 883 6.41 -46.78 -0.35
CA ALA A 883 5.79 -45.64 0.30
C ALA A 883 4.57 -46.01 1.14
N PHE A 884 4.26 -45.20 2.15
CA PHE A 884 3.09 -45.38 3.02
C PHE A 884 2.75 -44.07 3.74
N ASP A 885 1.50 -43.96 4.19
CA ASP A 885 1.06 -42.91 5.09
C ASP A 885 1.27 -43.32 6.55
N ILE A 886 1.71 -42.39 7.40
CA ILE A 886 1.85 -42.56 8.84
C ILE A 886 1.12 -41.46 9.59
N ALA A 887 0.42 -41.81 10.67
CA ALA A 887 -0.03 -40.89 11.70
C ALA A 887 0.50 -41.34 13.06
N LEU A 888 0.80 -40.37 13.93
CA LEU A 888 1.26 -40.57 15.29
C LEU A 888 0.07 -40.47 16.26
N ILE A 889 0.12 -41.20 17.36
CA ILE A 889 -0.89 -41.19 18.41
C ILE A 889 -0.17 -40.97 19.73
N ASN A 890 -0.50 -39.90 20.45
CA ASN A 890 0.02 -39.74 21.80
C ASN A 890 -0.68 -40.72 22.75
N THR A 891 0.07 -41.69 23.26
CA THR A 891 -0.36 -42.69 24.24
C THR A 891 0.23 -42.44 25.63
N GLY A 892 0.95 -41.33 25.81
CA GLY A 892 1.45 -40.88 27.11
C GLY A 892 0.36 -40.29 28.00
N ASP A 893 0.75 -39.92 29.21
CA ASP A 893 -0.16 -39.35 30.22
C ASP A 893 -0.26 -37.82 30.14
N GLU A 894 0.59 -37.18 29.34
CA GLU A 894 0.69 -35.73 29.20
C GLU A 894 0.64 -35.30 27.73
N ARG A 895 0.31 -34.02 27.49
CA ARG A 895 0.31 -33.44 26.13
C ARG A 895 1.74 -33.32 25.63
N ILE A 896 1.97 -33.76 24.40
CA ILE A 896 3.21 -33.50 23.67
C ILE A 896 3.02 -32.21 22.88
N TYR A 897 3.72 -31.15 23.26
CA TYR A 897 3.69 -29.88 22.56
C TYR A 897 4.48 -29.98 21.24
N GLY A 898 3.89 -29.43 20.18
CA GLY A 898 4.45 -29.44 18.83
C GLY A 898 5.53 -28.36 18.60
N PRO A 899 6.25 -28.42 17.47
CA PRO A 899 6.18 -29.47 16.45
C PRO A 899 6.73 -30.82 16.95
N VAL A 900 6.15 -31.92 16.48
CA VAL A 900 6.59 -33.30 16.78
C VAL A 900 7.40 -33.84 15.61
N ASP A 901 8.69 -34.10 15.81
CA ASP A 901 9.61 -34.57 14.78
C ASP A 901 9.71 -36.11 14.80
N PHE A 902 9.45 -36.75 13.66
CA PHE A 902 9.68 -38.17 13.41
C PHE A 902 10.98 -38.34 12.61
N ASP A 903 12.06 -38.61 13.35
CA ASP A 903 13.42 -38.72 12.81
C ASP A 903 13.77 -40.16 12.47
N ILE A 904 13.83 -40.51 11.20
CA ILE A 904 14.43 -41.77 10.76
C ILE A 904 15.95 -41.66 10.91
N THR A 905 16.49 -42.35 11.92
CA THR A 905 17.90 -42.27 12.32
C THR A 905 18.76 -43.38 11.70
N HIS A 906 18.14 -44.48 11.29
CA HIS A 906 18.86 -45.61 10.71
C HIS A 906 17.98 -46.43 9.75
N ILE A 907 18.55 -46.83 8.62
CA ILE A 907 17.97 -47.81 7.69
C ILE A 907 18.91 -49.02 7.60
N SER A 908 18.37 -50.21 7.87
CA SER A 908 19.14 -51.48 7.92
C SER A 908 19.81 -51.87 6.60
N ASN A 909 19.33 -51.35 5.48
CA ASN A 909 19.86 -51.64 4.16
C ASN A 909 20.52 -50.41 3.53
N GLY A 910 21.85 -50.47 3.38
CA GLY A 910 22.66 -49.38 2.83
C GLY A 910 22.36 -49.01 1.38
N SER A 911 21.52 -49.74 0.65
CA SER A 911 21.06 -49.37 -0.70
C SER A 911 19.72 -48.63 -0.73
N ILE A 912 19.08 -48.34 0.42
CA ILE A 912 17.74 -47.72 0.50
C ILE A 912 17.81 -46.40 1.24
N THR A 913 17.36 -45.30 0.64
CA THR A 913 17.30 -43.96 1.25
C THR A 913 15.87 -43.47 1.36
N VAL A 914 15.63 -42.53 2.29
CA VAL A 914 14.43 -41.70 2.25
C VAL A 914 14.51 -40.72 1.08
N LEU A 915 13.38 -40.45 0.42
CA LEU A 915 13.30 -39.57 -0.75
C LEU A 915 12.65 -38.21 -0.47
N ASN A 916 11.90 -38.06 0.63
CA ASN A 916 11.05 -36.89 0.86
C ASN A 916 11.02 -36.43 2.33
N ALA A 917 12.15 -36.55 3.01
CA ALA A 917 12.30 -35.96 4.34
C ALA A 917 12.27 -34.43 4.27
N ASP A 918 11.67 -33.77 5.26
CA ASP A 918 11.50 -32.31 5.31
C ASP A 918 12.83 -31.58 5.42
N ASN A 919 13.85 -32.24 5.96
CA ASN A 919 15.21 -31.73 6.09
C ASN A 919 16.16 -32.25 4.99
N GLY A 920 15.63 -32.91 3.96
CA GLY A 920 16.43 -33.51 2.87
C GLY A 920 17.30 -34.70 3.27
N GLY A 921 17.22 -35.16 4.53
CA GLY A 921 18.05 -36.24 5.03
C GLY A 921 17.72 -37.61 4.44
N THR A 922 18.71 -38.49 4.39
CA THR A 922 18.63 -39.79 3.72
C THR A 922 18.32 -40.97 4.65
N GLY A 923 18.43 -40.78 5.98
CA GLY A 923 18.26 -41.82 6.99
C GLY A 923 19.47 -42.75 7.15
N LYS A 924 20.65 -42.36 6.64
CA LYS A 924 21.88 -43.17 6.61
C LYS A 924 23.06 -42.46 7.28
N ASN A 925 24.00 -43.23 7.85
CA ASN A 925 25.31 -42.72 8.29
C ASN A 925 25.26 -41.48 9.21
N GLY A 926 24.20 -41.34 10.02
CA GLY A 926 24.00 -40.17 10.89
C GLY A 926 23.31 -38.98 10.22
N ASP A 927 23.03 -39.07 8.91
CA ASP A 927 22.16 -38.14 8.18
C ASP A 927 20.69 -38.51 8.44
N ILE A 928 20.09 -37.82 9.40
CA ILE A 928 18.74 -38.07 9.91
C ILE A 928 17.71 -37.61 8.87
N ALA A 929 16.77 -38.48 8.51
CA ALA A 929 15.63 -38.12 7.67
C ALA A 929 14.42 -37.75 8.54
N ARG A 930 14.07 -36.46 8.60
CA ARG A 930 13.01 -35.91 9.48
C ARG A 930 11.68 -35.75 8.77
N PHE A 931 10.61 -36.11 9.47
CA PHE A 931 9.21 -35.80 9.11
C PHE A 931 8.56 -35.05 10.29
N ARG A 932 8.28 -33.76 10.12
CA ARG A 932 7.69 -32.87 11.13
C ARG A 932 6.16 -32.85 11.12
N PHE A 933 5.54 -33.02 12.28
CA PHE A 933 4.11 -32.80 12.49
C PHE A 933 3.92 -31.48 13.23
N ASP A 934 3.33 -30.47 12.58
CA ASP A 934 3.29 -29.10 13.12
C ASP A 934 2.34 -28.94 14.32
N GLN A 935 1.41 -29.87 14.49
CA GLN A 935 0.45 -29.88 15.59
C GLN A 935 1.02 -30.46 16.89
N SER A 936 0.55 -29.92 18.02
CA SER A 936 0.67 -30.62 19.32
C SER A 936 -0.24 -31.85 19.35
N LEU A 937 0.11 -32.84 20.18
CA LEU A 937 -0.68 -34.05 20.38
C LEU A 937 -1.16 -34.14 21.83
N ASP A 938 -2.45 -33.89 22.05
CA ASP A 938 -3.09 -34.22 23.32
C ASP A 938 -3.14 -35.74 23.55
N VAL A 939 -3.28 -36.14 24.81
CA VAL A 939 -3.45 -37.54 25.21
C VAL A 939 -4.55 -38.21 24.39
N ASP A 940 -4.26 -39.40 23.87
CA ASP A 940 -5.11 -40.23 23.01
C ASP A 940 -5.50 -39.61 21.65
N ARG A 941 -4.91 -38.47 21.25
CA ARG A 941 -5.17 -37.86 19.94
C ARG A 941 -4.21 -38.37 18.87
N THR A 942 -4.75 -38.46 17.65
CA THR A 942 -4.00 -38.86 16.45
C THR A 942 -3.60 -37.63 15.65
N SER A 943 -2.38 -37.62 15.13
CA SER A 943 -1.85 -36.56 14.27
C SER A 943 -2.53 -36.52 12.90
N ALA A 944 -2.31 -35.44 12.13
CA ALA A 944 -2.46 -35.49 10.67
C ALA A 944 -1.57 -36.58 10.04
N LEU A 945 -1.90 -37.02 8.83
CA LEU A 945 -1.15 -38.04 8.10
C LEU A 945 0.08 -37.44 7.40
N ARG A 946 1.20 -38.15 7.40
CA ARG A 946 2.41 -37.84 6.61
C ARG A 946 2.71 -38.98 5.65
N TYR A 947 3.09 -38.66 4.41
CA TYR A 947 3.44 -39.64 3.39
C TYR A 947 4.95 -39.82 3.31
N LEU A 948 5.44 -41.05 3.47
CA LEU A 948 6.87 -41.38 3.48
C LEU A 948 7.24 -42.17 2.23
N LYS A 949 8.36 -41.83 1.58
CA LYS A 949 8.88 -42.50 0.38
C LYS A 949 10.32 -42.98 0.60
N PHE A 950 10.58 -44.21 0.19
CA PHE A 950 11.90 -44.84 0.22
C PHE A 950 12.31 -45.29 -1.18
N ASP A 951 13.52 -44.97 -1.59
CA ASP A 951 14.13 -45.50 -2.80
C ASP A 951 14.55 -46.95 -2.57
N ASN A 952 13.81 -47.88 -3.18
CA ASN A 952 14.02 -49.32 -3.05
C ASN A 952 13.89 -50.01 -4.42
N PRO A 953 14.78 -49.70 -5.38
CA PRO A 953 14.62 -50.08 -6.78
C PRO A 953 14.69 -51.60 -7.01
N ASN A 954 15.22 -52.34 -6.03
CA ASN A 954 15.42 -53.77 -6.09
C ASN A 954 14.47 -54.57 -5.19
N GLY A 955 13.42 -53.94 -4.65
CA GLY A 955 12.39 -54.58 -3.83
C GLY A 955 12.95 -55.31 -2.61
N LYS A 956 14.00 -54.76 -2.01
CA LYS A 956 14.69 -55.38 -0.88
C LYS A 956 13.88 -55.18 0.39
N LEU A 957 13.83 -56.21 1.23
CA LEU A 957 13.35 -56.05 2.60
C LEU A 957 14.32 -55.18 3.39
N PHE A 958 13.77 -54.30 4.20
CA PHE A 958 14.50 -53.45 5.13
C PHE A 958 13.62 -53.09 6.32
N THR A 959 14.29 -52.75 7.41
CA THR A 959 13.74 -52.02 8.54
C THR A 959 14.38 -50.64 8.64
N PHE A 960 13.68 -49.71 9.27
CA PHE A 960 14.22 -48.42 9.70
C PHE A 960 13.94 -48.22 11.20
N GLN A 961 14.76 -47.40 11.85
CA GLN A 961 14.58 -46.94 13.22
C GLN A 961 14.20 -45.47 13.17
N ALA A 962 13.21 -45.09 13.96
CA ALA A 962 12.81 -43.70 14.12
C ALA A 962 12.89 -43.28 15.58
N ARG A 963 13.23 -42.02 15.81
CA ARG A 963 13.11 -41.34 17.10
C ARG A 963 12.02 -40.28 16.95
N ILE A 964 11.10 -40.22 17.90
CA ILE A 964 10.05 -39.21 17.93
C ILE A 964 10.41 -38.20 19.01
N SER A 965 10.48 -36.93 18.64
CA SER A 965 10.85 -35.83 19.55
C SER A 965 9.74 -34.80 19.56
N GLY A 966 9.41 -34.27 20.73
CA GLY A 966 8.46 -33.18 20.91
C GLY A 966 8.88 -32.33 22.10
N TYR A 967 7.94 -31.55 22.64
CA TYR A 967 8.19 -30.70 23.80
C TYR A 967 7.25 -31.06 24.97
N GLU A 968 7.78 -31.02 26.19
CA GLU A 968 7.02 -31.14 27.43
C GLU A 968 7.10 -29.84 28.24
N ALA A 969 6.01 -29.48 28.93
CA ALA A 969 5.96 -28.29 29.78
C ALA A 969 6.74 -28.51 31.08
N GLY A 970 7.91 -27.89 31.19
CA GLY A 970 8.67 -27.75 32.44
C GLY A 970 8.40 -26.43 33.16
N ALA A 971 9.19 -26.16 34.22
CA ALA A 971 9.14 -24.87 34.91
C ALA A 971 9.64 -23.75 34.00
N SER A 972 8.87 -22.66 33.87
CA SER A 972 9.32 -21.45 33.19
C SER A 972 10.57 -20.89 33.85
N SER A 973 11.45 -20.29 33.05
CA SER A 973 12.59 -19.56 33.60
C SER A 973 12.18 -18.11 33.83
N THR A 974 12.12 -17.70 35.10
CA THR A 974 11.93 -16.28 35.45
C THR A 974 13.18 -15.48 35.06
N GLY A 975 13.01 -14.50 34.18
CA GLY A 975 14.05 -13.55 33.81
C GLY A 975 14.33 -12.59 34.97
N ARG A 976 15.57 -12.59 35.48
CA ARG A 976 16.03 -11.64 36.51
C ARG A 976 17.30 -10.91 36.12
N GLY A 977 17.43 -9.66 36.58
CA GLY A 977 18.59 -8.81 36.31
C GLY A 977 18.53 -8.12 34.95
N GLU A 978 19.69 -7.82 34.36
CA GLU A 978 19.79 -7.10 33.08
C GLU A 978 20.56 -7.89 32.02
N THR A 979 20.14 -7.74 30.78
CA THR A 979 20.82 -8.22 29.58
C THR A 979 21.40 -7.02 28.81
N PRO A 980 22.67 -7.07 28.38
CA PRO A 980 23.28 -5.97 27.61
C PRO A 980 22.49 -5.62 26.34
N THR A 981 22.38 -4.32 26.05
CA THR A 981 21.71 -3.83 24.83
C THR A 981 22.72 -3.50 23.72
N PHE A 982 22.35 -3.82 22.48
CA PHE A 982 23.02 -3.39 21.26
C PHE A 982 22.11 -2.39 20.55
N ASP A 983 22.03 -1.18 21.11
CA ASP A 983 21.11 -0.15 20.62
C ASP A 983 21.65 0.62 19.41
N THR A 984 22.98 0.73 19.30
CA THR A 984 23.66 1.27 18.13
C THR A 984 24.35 0.13 17.37
N SER A 985 24.56 0.34 16.06
CA SER A 985 25.34 -0.55 15.23
C SER A 985 25.99 0.25 14.11
N GLU A 986 27.25 -0.06 13.82
CA GLU A 986 27.87 0.39 12.57
C GLU A 986 27.06 -0.14 11.37
N PRO A 987 26.92 0.65 10.28
CA PRO A 987 26.32 0.18 9.05
C PRO A 987 27.10 -1.00 8.49
N LYS A 988 26.40 -2.07 8.13
CA LYS A 988 27.02 -3.21 7.45
C LYS A 988 27.30 -2.85 5.99
N GLU A 989 28.56 -2.97 5.57
CA GLU A 989 28.99 -2.74 4.18
C GLU A 989 28.23 -3.68 3.23
N GLN A 990 27.58 -3.11 2.22
CA GLN A 990 26.97 -3.88 1.14
C GLN A 990 28.07 -4.32 0.17
N SER A 991 28.06 -5.59 -0.24
CA SER A 991 28.94 -6.07 -1.30
C SER A 991 28.61 -5.29 -2.58
N VAL A 992 29.62 -4.80 -3.29
CA VAL A 992 29.40 -4.15 -4.60
C VAL A 992 28.70 -5.15 -5.52
N VAL A 993 27.52 -4.80 -5.98
CA VAL A 993 26.76 -5.58 -6.95
C VAL A 993 27.11 -5.05 -8.35
N TYR A 994 27.68 -5.91 -9.18
CA TYR A 994 27.89 -5.68 -10.60
C TYR A 994 26.76 -6.34 -11.39
N HIS A 995 26.60 -5.96 -12.65
CA HIS A 995 25.47 -6.40 -13.48
C HIS A 995 25.98 -7.17 -14.70
N ASN A 996 25.37 -8.32 -14.97
CA ASN A 996 25.53 -9.03 -16.23
C ASN A 996 24.18 -9.09 -16.94
N ILE A 997 24.09 -8.45 -18.10
CA ILE A 997 22.85 -8.28 -18.84
C ILE A 997 22.95 -9.05 -20.16
N GLU A 998 22.01 -9.97 -20.35
CA GLU A 998 21.79 -10.72 -21.57
C GLU A 998 20.45 -10.32 -22.18
N GLU A 999 20.40 -10.16 -23.50
CA GLU A 999 19.17 -9.82 -24.21
C GLU A 999 18.84 -10.88 -25.25
N HIS A 1000 17.59 -11.32 -25.23
CA HIS A 1000 17.00 -12.33 -26.08
C HIS A 1000 15.79 -11.75 -26.82
N SER A 1001 15.50 -12.26 -28.01
CA SER A 1001 14.26 -11.94 -28.72
C SER A 1001 13.74 -13.17 -29.46
N GLY A 1002 12.43 -13.31 -29.58
CA GLY A 1002 11.76 -14.49 -30.15
C GLY A 1002 10.33 -14.20 -30.59
N VAL A 1003 9.56 -15.25 -30.90
CA VAL A 1003 8.14 -15.16 -31.29
C VAL A 1003 7.37 -16.33 -30.68
N VAL A 1004 6.24 -16.06 -30.01
CA VAL A 1004 5.21 -17.06 -29.66
C VAL A 1004 4.18 -17.09 -30.78
N LEU A 1005 3.80 -18.27 -31.30
CA LEU A 1005 3.03 -18.36 -32.55
C LEU A 1005 1.50 -18.34 -32.37
N ILE A 1006 1.00 -18.76 -31.21
CA ILE A 1006 -0.43 -18.92 -30.90
C ILE A 1006 -0.60 -19.00 -29.38
N GLY A 1007 -1.61 -18.37 -28.77
CA GLY A 1007 -1.91 -18.54 -27.35
C GLY A 1007 -2.92 -19.65 -27.04
N ALA A 1008 -2.73 -20.39 -25.95
CA ALA A 1008 -3.45 -21.64 -25.68
C ALA A 1008 -4.61 -21.56 -24.68
N ALA A 1009 -4.81 -20.43 -23.97
CA ALA A 1009 -5.94 -20.21 -23.06
C ALA A 1009 -6.25 -21.42 -22.15
N ASP A 1010 -5.20 -21.97 -21.54
CA ASP A 1010 -5.19 -23.12 -20.61
C ASP A 1010 -5.59 -24.52 -21.14
N GLU A 1011 -5.69 -24.74 -22.46
CA GLU A 1011 -5.98 -26.07 -23.01
C GLU A 1011 -4.77 -26.68 -23.77
N ALA A 1012 -3.80 -27.18 -22.99
CA ALA A 1012 -2.62 -27.99 -23.37
C ALA A 1012 -1.45 -27.28 -24.09
N LEU A 1013 -0.42 -26.93 -23.30
CA LEU A 1013 0.81 -26.24 -23.70
C LEU A 1013 1.78 -27.12 -24.54
N VAL A 1014 2.32 -26.57 -25.64
CA VAL A 1014 3.31 -27.18 -26.54
C VAL A 1014 4.52 -26.24 -26.76
N ASP A 1015 5.69 -26.66 -26.26
CA ASP A 1015 6.97 -25.94 -26.37
C ASP A 1015 7.28 -25.43 -27.79
N GLY A 1016 7.56 -24.13 -27.90
CA GLY A 1016 7.88 -23.44 -29.16
C GLY A 1016 6.66 -23.09 -30.02
N VAL A 1017 5.43 -23.29 -29.52
CA VAL A 1017 4.20 -22.98 -30.23
C VAL A 1017 3.38 -21.97 -29.44
N ASP A 1018 3.06 -22.28 -28.18
CA ASP A 1018 2.25 -21.44 -27.28
C ASP A 1018 2.97 -20.94 -26.04
N TYR A 1019 4.18 -21.43 -25.79
CA TYR A 1019 5.15 -20.79 -24.90
C TYR A 1019 6.59 -21.02 -25.40
N VAL A 1020 7.52 -20.19 -24.95
CA VAL A 1020 8.97 -20.35 -25.21
C VAL A 1020 9.77 -20.23 -23.92
N ASP A 1021 10.56 -21.26 -23.61
CA ASP A 1021 11.55 -21.23 -22.52
C ASP A 1021 12.89 -20.68 -23.02
N ILE A 1022 13.40 -19.65 -22.35
CA ILE A 1022 14.72 -19.07 -22.60
C ILE A 1022 15.63 -19.49 -21.44
N PRO A 1023 16.55 -20.44 -21.66
CA PRO A 1023 17.45 -20.88 -20.61
C PRO A 1023 18.59 -19.88 -20.41
N PHE A 1024 18.97 -19.64 -19.15
CA PHE A 1024 20.20 -18.95 -18.79
C PHE A 1024 20.88 -19.68 -17.62
N THR A 1025 22.21 -19.67 -17.58
CA THR A 1025 22.97 -20.25 -16.47
C THR A 1025 23.42 -19.13 -15.54
N ALA A 1026 23.15 -19.30 -14.25
CA ALA A 1026 23.59 -18.38 -13.22
C ALA A 1026 25.12 -18.31 -13.19
N LEU A 1027 25.68 -17.11 -13.28
CA LEU A 1027 27.12 -16.91 -13.30
C LEU A 1027 27.76 -17.25 -11.94
N PRO A 1028 29.07 -17.57 -11.88
CA PRO A 1028 29.73 -18.05 -10.67
C PRO A 1028 29.57 -17.16 -9.42
N SER A 1029 29.38 -15.86 -9.61
CA SER A 1029 29.16 -14.89 -8.53
C SER A 1029 27.76 -14.26 -8.51
N ALA A 1030 26.81 -14.79 -9.30
CA ALA A 1030 25.43 -14.31 -9.35
C ALA A 1030 24.64 -14.68 -8.09
N SER A 1031 23.88 -13.73 -7.53
CA SER A 1031 23.01 -13.98 -6.35
C SER A 1031 21.53 -13.83 -6.65
N SER A 1032 21.18 -13.04 -7.64
CA SER A 1032 19.79 -12.80 -8.04
C SER A 1032 19.71 -12.48 -9.53
N VAL A 1033 18.51 -12.60 -10.07
CA VAL A 1033 18.19 -12.28 -11.45
C VAL A 1033 16.92 -11.43 -11.49
N VAL A 1034 16.89 -10.48 -12.41
CA VAL A 1034 15.65 -9.86 -12.85
C VAL A 1034 15.56 -10.10 -14.34
N ALA A 1035 14.44 -10.65 -14.79
CA ALA A 1035 14.14 -10.77 -16.19
C ALA A 1035 12.96 -9.86 -16.52
N THR A 1036 13.05 -9.15 -17.62
CA THR A 1036 11.95 -8.36 -18.17
C THR A 1036 11.60 -8.89 -19.55
N LEU A 1037 10.31 -9.12 -19.79
CA LEU A 1037 9.73 -9.46 -21.07
C LEU A 1037 9.09 -8.19 -21.66
N SER A 1038 9.24 -8.02 -22.96
CA SER A 1038 8.59 -7.00 -23.77
C SER A 1038 8.09 -7.63 -25.07
N ALA A 1039 6.78 -7.67 -25.30
CA ALA A 1039 6.19 -8.12 -26.55
C ALA A 1039 6.22 -7.01 -27.62
N ASP A 1040 6.58 -7.38 -28.85
CA ASP A 1040 6.52 -6.51 -30.03
C ASP A 1040 5.08 -6.43 -30.55
N VAL A 1041 4.50 -5.23 -30.49
CA VAL A 1041 3.07 -4.96 -30.70
C VAL A 1041 2.70 -4.73 -32.17
N GLU A 1042 3.64 -4.85 -33.12
CA GLU A 1042 3.40 -4.51 -34.53
C GLU A 1042 2.39 -5.41 -35.28
N VAL A 1043 1.99 -6.59 -34.75
CA VAL A 1043 1.21 -7.58 -35.54
C VAL A 1043 -0.14 -7.99 -34.91
N VAL A 1044 -0.39 -7.80 -33.62
CA VAL A 1044 -1.65 -8.20 -32.96
C VAL A 1044 -2.07 -7.16 -31.90
N ALA A 1045 -3.38 -6.93 -31.79
CA ALA A 1045 -3.98 -5.79 -31.10
C ALA A 1045 -3.80 -5.74 -29.56
N VAL A 1046 -3.46 -6.86 -28.91
CA VAL A 1046 -2.99 -6.93 -27.51
C VAL A 1046 -2.17 -8.21 -27.39
N PRO A 1047 -0.83 -8.18 -27.50
CA PRO A 1047 -0.02 -9.35 -27.21
C PRO A 1047 0.06 -9.54 -25.70
N ASP A 1048 -0.93 -10.22 -25.16
CA ASP A 1048 -0.92 -10.82 -23.83
C ASP A 1048 0.05 -12.01 -23.81
N LEU A 1049 1.20 -11.79 -23.17
CA LEU A 1049 2.17 -12.83 -22.91
C LEU A 1049 2.39 -12.89 -21.41
N ASP A 1050 2.17 -14.05 -20.79
CA ASP A 1050 2.55 -14.26 -19.40
C ASP A 1050 4.04 -14.61 -19.31
N PHE A 1051 4.63 -14.29 -18.17
CA PHE A 1051 6.06 -14.38 -17.97
C PHE A 1051 6.34 -15.05 -16.66
N GLU A 1052 7.07 -16.15 -16.72
CA GLU A 1052 7.41 -16.95 -15.56
C GLU A 1052 8.92 -17.11 -15.47
N LEU A 1053 9.48 -16.97 -14.27
CA LEU A 1053 10.82 -17.46 -13.95
C LEU A 1053 10.67 -18.88 -13.43
N LEU A 1054 11.38 -19.84 -14.04
CA LEU A 1054 11.40 -21.24 -13.63
C LEU A 1054 12.80 -21.72 -13.22
N ASP A 1055 12.83 -22.65 -12.28
CA ASP A 1055 14.05 -23.36 -11.87
C ASP A 1055 14.48 -24.47 -12.86
N ALA A 1056 15.56 -25.16 -12.54
CA ALA A 1056 16.13 -26.24 -13.35
C ALA A 1056 15.16 -27.42 -13.53
N GLU A 1057 14.33 -27.68 -12.52
CA GLU A 1057 13.29 -28.73 -12.52
C GLU A 1057 12.01 -28.30 -13.25
N GLY A 1058 11.81 -27.00 -13.48
CA GLY A 1058 10.67 -26.42 -14.19
C GLY A 1058 9.52 -25.97 -13.28
N ASN A 1059 9.80 -25.70 -12.00
CA ASN A 1059 8.85 -25.08 -11.08
C ASN A 1059 8.90 -23.55 -11.23
N ILE A 1060 7.74 -22.89 -11.13
CA ILE A 1060 7.62 -21.43 -11.22
C ILE A 1060 8.11 -20.80 -9.92
N MET A 1061 9.04 -19.87 -10.02
CA MET A 1061 9.64 -19.09 -8.92
C MET A 1061 9.00 -17.71 -8.77
N ALA A 1062 8.62 -17.10 -9.89
CA ALA A 1062 7.90 -15.83 -9.96
C ALA A 1062 7.11 -15.80 -11.28
N SER A 1063 5.91 -15.20 -11.25
CA SER A 1063 5.07 -15.02 -12.43
C SER A 1063 4.56 -13.60 -12.51
N SER A 1064 4.45 -13.08 -13.72
CA SER A 1064 3.71 -11.89 -14.07
C SER A 1064 2.57 -12.32 -14.99
N GLY A 1065 1.40 -11.71 -14.82
CA GLY A 1065 0.20 -11.95 -15.63
C GLY A 1065 -0.59 -10.66 -15.80
N ASN A 1066 0.14 -9.56 -16.04
CA ASN A 1066 -0.45 -8.25 -16.22
C ASN A 1066 -0.98 -8.13 -17.65
N LEU A 1067 -2.09 -7.41 -17.85
CA LEU A 1067 -2.68 -7.16 -19.17
C LEU A 1067 -1.86 -6.16 -20.05
N GLY A 1068 -0.53 -6.25 -20.01
CA GLY A 1068 0.40 -5.33 -20.65
C GLY A 1068 1.48 -6.05 -21.46
N SER A 1069 2.10 -5.36 -22.41
CA SER A 1069 3.17 -5.92 -23.25
C SER A 1069 4.50 -6.08 -22.53
N ASN A 1070 4.61 -5.60 -21.30
CA ASN A 1070 5.83 -5.69 -20.50
C ASN A 1070 5.56 -6.41 -19.20
N GLU A 1071 6.37 -7.42 -18.94
CA GLU A 1071 6.27 -8.23 -17.76
C GLU A 1071 7.63 -8.35 -17.08
N GLN A 1072 7.64 -8.50 -15.76
CA GLN A 1072 8.88 -8.66 -15.01
C GLN A 1072 8.74 -9.79 -14.02
N VAL A 1073 9.75 -10.65 -14.00
CA VAL A 1073 9.93 -11.67 -12.98
C VAL A 1073 11.33 -11.55 -12.43
N GLY A 1074 11.51 -11.86 -11.17
CA GLY A 1074 12.82 -11.79 -10.56
C GLY A 1074 12.92 -12.71 -9.38
N GLY A 1075 14.15 -13.12 -9.08
CA GLY A 1075 14.40 -13.77 -7.81
C GLY A 1075 15.83 -14.19 -7.56
N GLY A 1076 16.04 -14.85 -6.41
CA GLY A 1076 17.34 -15.39 -6.03
C GLY A 1076 17.72 -16.57 -6.92
N ILE A 1077 19.00 -16.66 -7.31
CA ILE A 1077 19.54 -17.73 -8.16
C ILE A 1077 20.80 -18.34 -7.54
N VAL A 1078 21.05 -19.62 -7.82
CA VAL A 1078 22.21 -20.38 -7.33
C VAL A 1078 23.30 -20.42 -8.41
N PRO A 1079 24.53 -19.97 -8.13
CA PRO A 1079 25.62 -19.99 -9.10
C PRO A 1079 25.83 -21.36 -9.77
N GLY A 1080 25.94 -21.37 -11.09
CA GLY A 1080 26.16 -22.56 -11.90
C GLY A 1080 24.90 -23.37 -12.23
N GLU A 1081 23.77 -23.09 -11.57
CA GLU A 1081 22.48 -23.70 -11.92
C GLU A 1081 21.86 -23.04 -13.16
N THR A 1082 21.03 -23.79 -13.87
CA THR A 1082 20.36 -23.32 -15.09
C THR A 1082 18.90 -23.04 -14.81
N TYR A 1083 18.48 -21.81 -15.09
CA TYR A 1083 17.13 -21.32 -14.95
C TYR A 1083 16.51 -21.11 -16.33
N ARG A 1084 15.19 -20.94 -16.37
CA ARG A 1084 14.47 -20.61 -17.59
C ARG A 1084 13.54 -19.46 -17.31
N VAL A 1085 13.45 -18.51 -18.23
CA VAL A 1085 12.33 -17.58 -18.26
C VAL A 1085 11.40 -17.99 -19.37
N ARG A 1086 10.15 -18.24 -19.03
CA ARG A 1086 9.10 -18.71 -19.94
C ARG A 1086 8.23 -17.57 -20.34
N VAL A 1087 8.07 -17.43 -21.64
CA VAL A 1087 7.14 -16.50 -22.27
C VAL A 1087 5.94 -17.32 -22.75
N ASN A 1088 4.81 -17.22 -22.08
CA ASN A 1088 3.55 -17.87 -22.44
C ASN A 1088 2.74 -16.96 -23.35
N GLY A 1089 2.01 -17.50 -24.31
CA GLY A 1089 1.01 -16.76 -25.08
C GLY A 1089 -0.39 -16.99 -24.52
N TRP A 1090 -1.09 -15.93 -24.12
CA TRP A 1090 -2.48 -16.02 -23.71
C TRP A 1090 -3.42 -15.62 -24.86
N ALA A 1091 -4.12 -16.59 -25.45
CA ALA A 1091 -5.16 -16.39 -26.48
C ALA A 1091 -4.80 -15.49 -27.71
N ASN A 1092 -3.51 -15.34 -28.06
CA ASN A 1092 -3.05 -14.45 -29.14
C ASN A 1092 -2.65 -15.14 -30.46
N GLY A 1093 -2.52 -14.34 -31.53
CA GLY A 1093 -1.83 -14.75 -32.77
C GLY A 1093 -0.30 -14.69 -32.61
N PRO A 1094 0.49 -14.83 -33.70
CA PRO A 1094 1.95 -14.74 -33.61
C PRO A 1094 2.42 -13.39 -33.05
N THR A 1095 3.17 -13.44 -31.95
CA THR A 1095 3.62 -12.29 -31.15
C THR A 1095 5.13 -12.37 -30.96
N SER A 1096 5.87 -11.39 -31.48
CA SER A 1096 7.31 -11.30 -31.19
C SER A 1096 7.53 -10.78 -29.77
N TYR A 1097 8.66 -11.09 -29.18
CA TYR A 1097 9.02 -10.62 -27.85
C TYR A 1097 10.53 -10.40 -27.72
N ARG A 1098 10.90 -9.63 -26.70
CA ARG A 1098 12.25 -9.34 -26.23
C ARG A 1098 12.30 -9.66 -24.74
N VAL A 1099 13.29 -10.43 -24.31
CA VAL A 1099 13.53 -10.71 -22.90
C VAL A 1099 14.92 -10.21 -22.53
N VAL A 1100 15.03 -9.38 -21.50
CA VAL A 1100 16.31 -8.97 -20.91
C VAL A 1100 16.47 -9.74 -19.61
N ILE A 1101 17.57 -10.47 -19.46
CA ILE A 1101 17.94 -11.20 -18.26
C ILE A 1101 19.12 -10.47 -17.63
N GLU A 1102 18.91 -9.93 -16.44
CA GLU A 1102 19.91 -9.22 -15.66
C GLU A 1102 20.28 -10.03 -14.43
N GLN A 1103 21.49 -10.60 -14.44
CA GLN A 1103 22.07 -11.25 -13.28
C GLN A 1103 22.86 -10.25 -12.43
N PHE A 1104 22.56 -10.20 -11.15
CA PHE A 1104 23.30 -9.42 -10.16
C PHE A 1104 24.47 -10.25 -9.65
N VAL A 1105 25.69 -9.84 -9.96
CA VAL A 1105 26.93 -10.59 -9.72
C VAL A 1105 27.86 -9.85 -8.76
N SER A 1106 28.58 -10.59 -7.93
CA SER A 1106 29.49 -10.01 -6.92
C SER A 1106 30.95 -9.92 -7.38
N ASP A 1107 31.32 -10.54 -8.51
CA ASP A 1107 32.62 -10.42 -9.16
C ASP A 1107 32.50 -9.62 -10.47
N ILE A 1108 33.31 -8.56 -10.63
CA ILE A 1108 33.36 -7.76 -11.85
C ILE A 1108 33.76 -8.57 -13.09
N ASN A 1109 34.48 -9.69 -12.92
CA ASN A 1109 34.85 -10.57 -14.04
C ASN A 1109 33.66 -11.36 -14.57
N ASP A 1110 32.60 -11.51 -13.77
CA ASP A 1110 31.33 -12.08 -14.18
C ASP A 1110 30.38 -10.99 -14.68
N ALA A 1111 30.77 -9.71 -14.69
CA ALA A 1111 29.99 -8.64 -15.28
C ALA A 1111 30.40 -8.42 -16.74
N ASN A 1112 29.44 -8.13 -17.62
CA ASN A 1112 29.75 -7.75 -18.99
C ASN A 1112 30.00 -6.23 -18.99
N VAL A 1113 31.26 -5.77 -18.86
CA VAL A 1113 31.61 -4.33 -18.80
C VAL A 1113 32.64 -3.90 -19.86
N ASP A 1114 32.57 -2.66 -20.35
CA ASP A 1114 33.57 -2.05 -21.23
C ASP A 1114 34.84 -1.60 -20.46
N GLN A 1115 35.84 -1.07 -21.17
CA GLN A 1115 37.12 -0.62 -20.58
C GLN A 1115 36.98 0.50 -19.54
N ASN A 1116 35.79 1.11 -19.41
CA ASN A 1116 35.46 2.14 -18.44
C ASN A 1116 34.56 1.63 -17.30
N GLY A 1117 34.23 0.33 -17.27
CA GLY A 1117 33.38 -0.28 -16.26
C GLY A 1117 31.88 -0.15 -16.54
N ASN A 1118 31.46 0.26 -17.75
CA ASN A 1118 30.04 0.35 -18.11
C ASN A 1118 29.52 -1.00 -18.60
N ALA A 1119 28.32 -1.41 -18.21
CA ALA A 1119 27.72 -2.65 -18.70
C ALA A 1119 27.60 -2.64 -20.24
N THR A 1120 28.17 -3.65 -20.90
CA THR A 1120 28.02 -3.93 -22.33
C THR A 1120 26.96 -5.01 -22.50
N THR A 1121 25.83 -4.69 -23.11
CA THR A 1121 24.78 -5.66 -23.45
C THR A 1121 25.31 -6.66 -24.48
N GLY A 1122 25.28 -7.95 -24.14
CA GLY A 1122 25.48 -9.03 -25.12
C GLY A 1122 24.17 -9.33 -25.81
N THR A 1123 24.00 -8.92 -27.06
CA THR A 1123 22.80 -9.28 -27.85
C THR A 1123 22.98 -10.66 -28.47
N VAL A 1124 22.09 -11.61 -28.15
CA VAL A 1124 22.06 -12.93 -28.78
C VAL A 1124 20.74 -13.11 -29.52
N THR A 1125 20.79 -13.02 -30.85
CA THR A 1125 19.62 -13.25 -31.71
C THR A 1125 19.44 -14.75 -31.95
N PHE A 1126 18.19 -15.24 -32.01
CA PHE A 1126 17.89 -16.63 -32.35
C PHE A 1126 17.01 -16.71 -33.60
N GLU A 1127 17.18 -17.76 -34.39
CA GLU A 1127 16.27 -18.12 -35.48
C GLU A 1127 15.41 -19.30 -35.02
N PHE A 1128 14.09 -19.11 -35.04
CA PHE A 1128 13.13 -20.18 -34.82
C PHE A 1128 12.76 -20.83 -36.15
N ASN A 1129 12.94 -22.15 -36.25
CA ASN A 1129 12.51 -22.91 -37.42
C ASN A 1129 11.12 -23.55 -37.16
N PRO A 1130 10.03 -22.97 -37.71
CA PRO A 1130 8.66 -23.45 -37.48
C PRO A 1130 8.37 -24.81 -38.10
N VAL A 1131 9.25 -25.34 -38.95
CA VAL A 1131 9.10 -26.67 -39.57
C VAL A 1131 9.69 -27.77 -38.69
N THR A 1132 10.65 -27.43 -37.81
CA THR A 1132 11.37 -28.41 -36.99
C THR A 1132 11.18 -28.22 -35.48
N GLY A 1133 10.55 -27.12 -35.03
CA GLY A 1133 10.35 -26.81 -33.62
C GLY A 1133 11.66 -26.57 -32.86
N LYS A 1134 12.70 -26.04 -33.53
CA LYS A 1134 14.02 -25.81 -32.93
C LYS A 1134 14.38 -24.34 -32.97
N VAL A 1135 14.78 -23.81 -31.81
CA VAL A 1135 15.40 -22.50 -31.62
C VAL A 1135 16.91 -22.65 -31.76
N MET A 1136 17.54 -21.86 -32.64
CA MET A 1136 19.01 -21.87 -32.80
C MET A 1136 19.59 -20.45 -32.72
N PRO A 1137 20.68 -20.22 -31.97
CA PRO A 1137 21.33 -18.91 -31.95
C PRO A 1137 21.90 -18.55 -33.32
N LEU A 1138 21.64 -17.32 -33.76
CA LEU A 1138 22.18 -16.73 -34.98
C LEU A 1138 23.65 -16.41 -34.73
N ASN A 1139 24.54 -17.30 -35.18
CA ASN A 1139 25.97 -17.05 -35.10
C ASN A 1139 26.31 -15.83 -35.99
N LEU A 1140 26.74 -14.73 -35.36
CA LEU A 1140 27.37 -13.59 -36.02
C LEU A 1140 28.59 -14.09 -36.80
N LEU A 1141 28.43 -14.28 -38.11
CA LEU A 1141 29.57 -14.42 -39.02
C LEU A 1141 30.22 -13.05 -39.15
N ASN A 1142 31.49 -12.97 -38.72
CA ASN A 1142 32.43 -11.84 -38.86
C ASN A 1142 32.12 -10.78 -39.92
#